data_AF-A0A326UDY5-F1
#
_entry.id   AF-A0A326UDY5-F1
#
_cell.length_a   1.000
_cell.length_b   1.000
_cell.length_c   1.000
_cell.angle_alpha   90.00
_cell.angle_beta   90.00
_cell.angle_gamma   90.00
#
_symmetry.space_group_name_H-M   'P 1'
#
loop_
_entity.id
_entity.type
_entity.pdbx_description
1 polymer ?
#
loop_
_entity_poly.entity_id
_entity_poly.type
_entity_poly.pdbx_seq_one_letter_code
_entity_poly.pdbx_strand_id
1 'polypeptide(L)'
;MERNHPEHEPLPRVRLTEARVSLALSQQEVAEKIGTTHVNVSRWERGITKPNPYFRRKLCQLFGKTAQELDLVPSPEEQKAEQQAAERQQAAREEASKPHERVPIYDSAIPLQPAIRLVGRDKEMALIKKRLFTGGNVALTALNGLPGVGKTALSVALAHDAEVRAHFRDGILWAALGPKPNVLGLLGRWGTLLGIAPSEMASLSDGEAWAKAIHHAIGSRAMLLVIDDAWNVEEALAFKVGGPNCAHLLTTRHSDIATFIAMDGATRIEELGVEESMTLLRSLAPMVVDREPQKALDLVQAVGGLPLALTLMGNYLRKQSYSGHARRIAAALERLSDAEARLMVKEPHGPVEGHSSLESNQHISLVSVISVTDQLLSEEARAALYNLSVIPAKPNTFSEDMALAVAACDVEVLDMLSDSGVLESNGTSRYMIHQVIRDYAAYQLELDNAAERAARGRLLDFVLDFVETNKDDYQQLEQESTNILAAMEMAYNLQVWETLVRCALAFIPRFMRHGSYALAGLHLQHAIEAAQALSRKQDIALLQLYYGQVLQQQGDFVQAETTFQDGLEVARQIEDRSLISAFLNDLGWVNTKMGKYDLAEDYLQQGLTIARQIGDLKRISSILMVLGSVSIYLGDYAKSEAYLQEGLRLAQQIGDQELTCFMLSNLGVNAGQRGDFSIAAQYFREGLALARKIGQKDRICSLLTNLSGVEIELGKYQQAENSCQEGLEIAYQIEHKERLSALLINQGIAFRGQRKFERAKRSFENSLKLARKIGNPFMIALALCEYGTLLLDLEEIEKAKEVFQDVLTITPKGAADLLALAQYGLAKIAASRGEIEKAKALGSESAVSLENMGHRNAHEVRDWLASL
;
A
#
# COMPACT_ATOMS: atom_id res chain seq x y z
N MET A 1 71.78 -0.20 49.99
CA MET A 1 73.15 -0.16 49.43
C MET A 1 73.22 -1.18 48.30
N GLU A 2 73.58 -0.67 47.13
CA GLU A 2 74.12 -1.31 45.92
C GLU A 2 73.50 -2.61 45.39
N ARG A 3 72.89 -2.52 44.19
CA ARG A 3 73.30 -3.34 43.04
C ARG A 3 73.20 -2.54 41.73
N ASN A 4 74.36 -2.40 41.09
CA ASN A 4 74.57 -1.95 39.72
C ASN A 4 73.85 -2.84 38.70
N HIS A 5 73.29 -2.24 37.64
CA HIS A 5 73.41 -2.75 36.28
C HIS A 5 73.54 -1.57 35.30
N PRO A 6 74.48 -1.60 34.34
CA PRO A 6 74.74 -0.49 33.42
C PRO A 6 73.62 -0.36 32.39
N GLU A 7 73.21 0.88 32.12
CA GLU A 7 72.36 1.22 30.96
C GLU A 7 73.12 0.87 29.66
N HIS A 8 72.77 -0.26 29.05
CA HIS A 8 73.21 -0.57 27.69
C HIS A 8 72.39 0.29 26.71
N GLU A 9 72.99 1.31 26.11
CA GLU A 9 72.45 1.92 24.89
C GLU A 9 72.25 0.83 23.83
N PRO A 10 71.08 0.76 23.15
CA PRO A 10 70.85 -0.25 22.13
C PRO A 10 71.81 -0.02 20.95
N LEU A 11 72.67 -1.00 20.70
CA LEU A 11 73.58 -0.97 19.56
C LEU A 11 72.75 -1.05 18.26
N PRO A 12 72.94 -0.11 17.31
CA PRO A 12 72.24 -0.14 16.04
C PRO A 12 72.62 -1.40 15.24
N ARG A 13 71.63 -1.99 14.57
CA ARG A 13 71.81 -3.18 13.71
C ARG A 13 72.33 -2.75 12.35
N VAL A 14 73.63 -2.45 12.32
CA VAL A 14 74.31 -1.89 11.15
C VAL A 14 74.13 -2.79 9.93
N ARG A 15 74.19 -4.13 10.09
CA ARG A 15 74.05 -5.08 8.98
C ARG A 15 72.66 -5.11 8.33
N LEU A 16 71.60 -4.88 9.11
CA LEU A 16 70.24 -4.76 8.58
C LEU A 16 70.10 -3.46 7.76
N THR A 17 70.68 -2.38 8.28
CA THR A 17 70.71 -1.07 7.62
C THR A 17 71.51 -1.13 6.32
N GLU A 18 72.69 -1.76 6.34
CA GLU A 18 73.55 -1.98 5.17
C GLU A 18 72.87 -2.85 4.11
N ALA A 19 72.15 -3.91 4.50
CA ALA A 19 71.41 -4.76 3.57
C ALA A 19 70.32 -3.94 2.84
N ARG A 20 69.60 -3.08 3.56
CA ARG A 20 68.63 -2.17 2.95
C ARG A 20 69.29 -1.16 2.01
N VAL A 21 70.36 -0.49 2.45
CA VAL A 21 71.07 0.53 1.66
C VAL A 21 71.71 -0.09 0.41
N SER A 22 72.21 -1.33 0.48
CA SER A 22 72.82 -2.04 -0.66
C SER A 22 71.85 -2.33 -1.81
N LEU A 23 70.55 -2.40 -1.51
CA LEU A 23 69.47 -2.54 -2.51
C LEU A 23 68.79 -1.21 -2.84
N ALA A 24 69.33 -0.08 -2.37
CA ALA A 24 68.80 1.27 -2.54
C ALA A 24 67.33 1.44 -2.07
N LEU A 25 66.89 0.66 -1.08
CA LEU A 25 65.52 0.71 -0.57
C LEU A 25 65.39 1.71 0.60
N SER A 26 64.27 2.44 0.64
CA SER A 26 63.85 3.22 1.80
C SER A 26 63.27 2.32 2.90
N GLN A 27 63.25 2.82 4.15
CA GLN A 27 62.63 2.08 5.26
C GLN A 27 61.12 1.85 5.02
N GLN A 28 60.46 2.74 4.28
CA GLN A 28 59.05 2.63 3.94
C GLN A 28 58.80 1.52 2.89
N GLU A 29 59.63 1.44 1.85
CA GLU A 29 59.51 0.36 0.86
C GLU A 29 59.79 -1.02 1.45
N VAL A 30 60.73 -1.13 2.39
CA VAL A 30 60.95 -2.37 3.15
C VAL A 30 59.72 -2.73 3.96
N ALA A 31 59.12 -1.73 4.62
CA ALA A 31 57.93 -1.93 5.45
C ALA A 31 56.73 -2.42 4.62
N GLU A 32 56.49 -1.82 3.44
CA GLU A 32 55.46 -2.23 2.51
C GLU A 32 55.69 -3.66 2.00
N LYS A 33 56.92 -3.99 1.58
CA LYS A 33 57.26 -5.32 1.05
C LYS A 33 57.10 -6.44 2.08
N ILE A 34 57.22 -6.15 3.38
CA ILE A 34 57.06 -7.17 4.44
C ILE A 34 55.73 -7.06 5.19
N GLY A 35 54.92 -6.04 4.92
CA GLY A 35 53.62 -5.80 5.54
C GLY A 35 53.72 -5.27 6.98
N THR A 36 54.52 -4.23 7.19
CA THR A 36 54.65 -3.52 8.48
C THR A 36 54.75 -2.00 8.27
N THR A 37 55.03 -1.23 9.32
CA THR A 37 55.21 0.23 9.24
C THR A 37 56.68 0.62 9.20
N HIS A 38 57.00 1.74 8.54
CA HIS A 38 58.38 2.25 8.48
C HIS A 38 58.98 2.52 9.88
N VAL A 39 58.13 2.86 10.85
CA VAL A 39 58.50 3.07 12.26
C VAL A 39 59.07 1.79 12.86
N ASN A 40 58.48 0.63 12.56
CA ASN A 40 58.99 -0.66 13.03
C ASN A 40 60.34 -1.00 12.40
N VAL A 41 60.50 -0.78 11.08
CA VAL A 41 61.77 -1.00 10.37
C VAL A 41 62.87 -0.09 10.94
N SER A 42 62.56 1.19 11.19
CA SER A 42 63.47 2.16 11.81
C SER A 42 63.87 1.74 13.22
N ARG A 43 62.92 1.27 14.04
CA ARG A 43 63.22 0.76 15.40
C ARG A 43 64.07 -0.51 15.37
N TRP A 44 63.90 -1.38 14.38
CA TRP A 44 64.76 -2.56 14.19
C TRP A 44 66.17 -2.20 13.77
N GLU A 45 66.34 -1.28 12.82
CA GLU A 45 67.66 -0.79 12.39
C GLU A 45 68.42 -0.08 13.51
N ARG A 46 67.72 0.68 14.35
CA ARG A 46 68.29 1.34 15.53
C ARG A 46 68.50 0.41 16.73
N GLY A 47 68.16 -0.87 16.60
CA GLY A 47 68.29 -1.84 17.69
C GLY A 47 67.34 -1.62 18.87
N ILE A 48 66.35 -0.72 18.75
CA ILE A 48 65.38 -0.34 19.79
C ILE A 48 64.40 -1.50 20.04
N THR A 49 63.96 -2.16 18.98
CA THR A 49 63.14 -3.37 19.05
C THR A 49 63.71 -4.43 18.10
N LYS A 50 63.33 -5.69 18.28
CA LYS A 50 63.73 -6.79 17.39
C LYS A 50 62.52 -7.28 16.58
N PRO A 51 62.68 -7.63 15.29
CA PRO A 51 61.59 -8.22 14.53
C PRO A 51 61.26 -9.62 15.07
N ASN A 52 59.95 -9.89 15.21
CA ASN A 52 59.44 -11.21 15.59
C ASN A 52 59.75 -12.26 14.48
N PRO A 53 59.57 -13.57 14.74
CA PRO A 53 59.99 -14.62 13.81
C PRO A 53 59.37 -14.51 12.41
N TYR A 54 58.14 -14.02 12.32
CA TYR A 54 57.45 -13.79 11.05
C TYR A 54 58.14 -12.71 10.21
N PHE A 55 58.36 -11.52 10.80
CA PHE A 55 59.04 -10.42 10.10
C PHE A 55 60.52 -10.71 9.86
N ARG A 56 61.18 -11.48 10.74
CA ARG A 56 62.56 -11.92 10.54
C ARG A 56 62.70 -12.79 9.30
N ARG A 57 61.82 -13.78 9.11
CA ARG A 57 61.82 -14.60 7.88
C ARG A 57 61.59 -13.76 6.63
N LYS A 58 60.65 -12.83 6.68
CA LYS A 58 60.40 -11.92 5.55
C LYS A 58 61.58 -11.00 5.24
N LEU A 59 62.27 -10.47 6.25
CA LEU A 59 63.48 -9.67 6.06
C LEU A 59 64.61 -10.51 5.46
N CYS A 60 64.83 -11.73 5.96
CA CYS A 60 65.79 -12.67 5.40
C CYS A 60 65.49 -12.99 3.93
N GLN A 61 64.21 -13.23 3.60
CA GLN A 61 63.77 -13.51 2.24
C GLN A 61 63.91 -12.29 1.33
N LEU A 62 63.54 -11.10 1.82
CA LEU A 62 63.63 -9.85 1.07
C LEU A 62 65.08 -9.50 0.72
N PHE A 63 66.01 -9.69 1.65
CA PHE A 63 67.43 -9.36 1.45
C PHE A 63 68.27 -10.54 0.94
N GLY A 64 67.68 -11.74 0.79
CA GLY A 64 68.39 -12.96 0.39
C GLY A 64 69.52 -13.36 1.35
N LYS A 65 69.43 -12.96 2.62
CA LYS A 65 70.46 -13.14 3.66
C LYS A 65 69.89 -13.91 4.84
N THR A 66 70.75 -14.64 5.54
CA THR A 66 70.39 -15.35 6.78
C THR A 66 70.19 -14.36 7.94
N ALA A 67 69.48 -14.81 8.99
CA ALA A 67 69.28 -14.00 10.19
C ALA A 67 70.62 -13.63 10.86
N GLN A 68 71.67 -14.42 10.69
CA GLN A 68 73.01 -14.15 11.21
C GLN A 68 73.74 -13.07 10.41
N GLU A 69 73.54 -13.05 9.09
CA GLU A 69 74.10 -12.02 8.21
C GLU A 69 73.38 -10.67 8.36
N LEU A 70 72.14 -10.66 8.84
CA LEU A 70 71.36 -9.44 9.12
C LEU A 70 71.41 -8.98 10.59
N ASP A 71 72.18 -9.66 11.44
CA ASP A 71 72.26 -9.40 12.88
C ASP A 71 70.90 -9.52 13.62
N LEU A 72 70.11 -10.50 13.19
CA LEU A 72 68.78 -10.84 13.70
C LEU A 72 68.77 -12.18 14.48
N VAL A 73 69.93 -12.70 14.91
CA VAL A 73 70.00 -13.98 15.63
C VAL A 73 69.29 -13.88 17.00
N PRO A 74 68.43 -14.85 17.35
CA PRO A 74 67.80 -14.89 18.67
C PRO A 74 68.80 -15.29 19.77
N SER A 75 68.58 -14.82 21.00
CA SER A 75 69.41 -15.23 22.15
C SER A 75 69.18 -16.72 22.51
N PRO A 76 70.08 -17.36 23.27
CA PRO A 76 69.90 -18.75 23.73
C PRO A 76 68.60 -18.96 24.55
N GLU A 77 68.11 -17.92 25.22
CA GLU A 77 66.83 -17.94 25.94
C GLU A 77 65.62 -17.86 24.98
N GLU A 78 65.73 -17.10 23.89
CA GLU A 78 64.72 -17.01 22.84
C GLU A 78 64.62 -18.32 22.04
N GLN A 79 65.73 -19.01 21.80
CA GLN A 79 65.70 -20.35 21.20
C GLN A 79 64.99 -21.36 22.10
N LYS A 80 65.20 -21.30 23.42
CA LYS A 80 64.45 -22.11 24.39
C LYS A 80 62.96 -21.76 24.41
N ALA A 81 62.61 -20.49 24.33
CA ALA A 81 61.21 -20.04 24.29
C ALA A 81 60.52 -20.41 22.97
N GLU A 82 61.21 -20.32 21.83
CA GLU A 82 60.69 -20.75 20.53
C GLU A 82 60.55 -22.27 20.44
N GLN A 83 61.48 -23.02 21.04
CA GLN A 83 61.42 -24.48 21.09
C GLN A 83 60.30 -24.95 22.04
N GLN A 84 60.11 -24.29 23.19
CA GLN A 84 58.97 -24.53 24.08
C GLN A 84 57.64 -24.07 23.48
N ALA A 85 57.61 -22.99 22.68
CA ALA A 85 56.42 -22.54 21.98
C ALA A 85 56.08 -23.46 20.79
N ALA A 86 57.08 -23.98 20.08
CA ALA A 86 56.92 -24.98 19.03
C ALA A 86 56.49 -26.33 19.61
N GLU A 87 57.05 -26.77 20.73
CA GLU A 87 56.61 -27.96 21.48
C GLU A 87 55.20 -27.78 22.05
N ARG A 88 54.83 -26.59 22.54
CA ARG A 88 53.44 -26.28 22.95
C ARG A 88 52.49 -26.20 21.76
N GLN A 89 52.90 -25.68 20.61
CA GLN A 89 52.09 -25.68 19.38
C GLN A 89 51.97 -27.07 18.76
N GLN A 90 52.99 -27.91 18.88
CA GLN A 90 53.00 -29.28 18.40
C GLN A 90 52.19 -30.18 19.35
N ALA A 91 52.32 -30.00 20.66
CA ALA A 91 51.44 -30.61 21.65
C ALA A 91 49.98 -30.13 21.50
N ALA A 92 49.73 -28.84 21.24
CA ALA A 92 48.39 -28.31 20.95
C ALA A 92 47.84 -28.79 19.60
N ARG A 93 48.69 -29.07 18.60
CA ARG A 93 48.31 -29.69 17.32
C ARG A 93 48.02 -31.20 17.47
N GLU A 94 48.77 -31.90 18.32
CA GLU A 94 48.56 -33.30 18.66
C GLU A 94 47.39 -33.52 19.63
N GLU A 95 47.06 -32.53 20.48
CA GLU A 95 45.81 -32.48 21.26
C GLU A 95 44.60 -32.07 20.40
N ALA A 96 44.77 -31.14 19.46
CA ALA A 96 43.71 -30.76 18.50
C ALA A 96 43.42 -31.85 17.45
N SER A 97 44.33 -32.82 17.25
CA SER A 97 44.13 -33.94 16.33
C SER A 97 43.50 -35.18 16.98
N LYS A 98 43.20 -35.15 18.29
CA LYS A 98 42.39 -36.18 18.93
C LYS A 98 40.92 -35.76 18.86
N PRO A 99 40.01 -36.57 18.26
CA PRO A 99 38.58 -36.30 18.33
C PRO A 99 38.11 -36.65 19.74
N HIS A 100 38.30 -35.73 20.67
CA HIS A 100 37.39 -35.67 21.81
C HIS A 100 36.06 -35.20 21.24
N GLU A 101 35.02 -36.03 21.34
CA GLU A 101 33.63 -35.60 21.19
C GLU A 101 33.40 -34.46 22.20
N ARG A 102 33.61 -33.22 21.76
CA ARG A 102 33.35 -32.04 22.59
C ARG A 102 31.85 -31.95 22.73
N VAL A 103 31.38 -32.03 23.97
CA VAL A 103 29.95 -31.88 24.28
C VAL A 103 29.55 -30.44 23.89
N PRO A 104 28.52 -30.26 23.05
CA PRO A 104 28.05 -28.95 22.66
C PRO A 104 27.59 -28.16 23.89
N ILE A 105 28.01 -26.89 23.97
CA ILE A 105 27.63 -26.00 25.06
C ILE A 105 26.36 -25.24 24.66
N TYR A 106 25.26 -25.50 25.33
CA TYR A 106 24.04 -24.69 25.18
C TYR A 106 23.86 -23.85 26.44
N ASP A 107 23.85 -22.52 26.29
CA ASP A 107 23.61 -21.60 27.40
C ASP A 107 22.21 -21.86 27.98
N SER A 108 22.13 -22.01 29.30
CA SER A 108 20.87 -22.20 30.02
C SER A 108 19.95 -20.97 29.94
N ALA A 109 20.48 -19.83 29.52
CA ALA A 109 19.71 -18.63 29.23
C ALA A 109 18.99 -18.64 27.87
N ILE A 110 19.21 -19.65 27.01
CA ILE A 110 18.43 -19.80 25.77
C ILE A 110 16.96 -20.02 26.16
N PRO A 111 16.02 -19.16 25.71
CA PRO A 111 14.61 -19.32 26.05
C PRO A 111 14.04 -20.65 25.55
N LEU A 112 13.04 -21.17 26.27
CA LEU A 112 12.31 -22.37 25.86
C LEU A 112 11.58 -22.13 24.54
N GLN A 113 11.50 -23.18 23.72
CA GLN A 113 10.74 -23.10 22.48
C GLN A 113 9.25 -22.94 22.80
N PRO A 114 8.56 -21.93 22.25
CA PRO A 114 7.14 -21.75 22.47
C PRO A 114 6.34 -22.96 22.00
N ALA A 115 5.21 -23.25 22.67
CA ALA A 115 4.34 -24.36 22.31
C ALA A 115 3.75 -24.25 20.89
N ILE A 116 3.64 -23.02 20.38
CA ILE A 116 3.15 -22.71 19.04
C ILE A 116 4.35 -22.39 18.16
N ARG A 117 4.43 -23.07 17.01
CA ARG A 117 5.48 -22.83 16.01
C ARG A 117 5.35 -21.42 15.43
N LEU A 118 6.49 -20.85 15.03
CA LEU A 118 6.49 -19.62 14.26
C LEU A 118 5.66 -19.79 12.99
N VAL A 119 4.84 -18.79 12.71
CA VAL A 119 3.97 -18.72 11.52
C VAL A 119 4.58 -17.69 10.57
N GLY A 120 4.68 -18.02 9.28
CA GLY A 120 4.99 -17.05 8.23
C GLY A 120 6.44 -16.57 8.15
N ARG A 121 7.39 -17.22 8.82
CA ARG A 121 8.80 -16.77 8.90
C ARG A 121 9.80 -17.63 8.12
N ASP A 122 9.32 -18.50 7.25
CA ASP A 122 10.18 -19.47 6.54
C ASP A 122 11.21 -18.77 5.63
N LYS A 123 10.81 -17.66 4.98
CA LYS A 123 11.69 -16.89 4.09
C LYS A 123 12.81 -16.21 4.87
N GLU A 124 12.47 -15.55 5.97
CA GLU A 124 13.42 -14.89 6.85
C GLU A 124 14.35 -15.91 7.51
N MET A 125 13.83 -17.05 7.98
CA MET A 125 14.64 -18.15 8.50
C MET A 125 15.65 -18.65 7.48
N ALA A 126 15.23 -18.88 6.23
CA ALA A 126 16.13 -19.32 5.16
C ALA A 126 17.21 -18.29 4.84
N LEU A 127 16.84 -16.99 4.78
CA LEU A 127 17.79 -15.90 4.54
C LEU A 127 18.83 -15.78 5.67
N ILE A 128 18.38 -15.83 6.92
CA ILE A 128 19.26 -15.74 8.09
C ILE A 128 20.19 -16.95 8.15
N LYS A 129 19.67 -18.17 7.98
CA LYS A 129 20.48 -19.41 7.89
C LYS A 129 21.56 -19.29 6.83
N LYS A 130 21.19 -18.83 5.62
CA LYS A 130 22.15 -18.62 4.53
C LYS A 130 23.29 -17.69 4.94
N ARG A 131 22.98 -16.55 5.58
CA ARG A 131 23.98 -15.58 6.06
C ARG A 131 24.86 -16.15 7.16
N LEU A 132 24.27 -16.85 8.14
CA LEU A 132 24.99 -17.48 9.23
C LEU A 132 25.96 -18.58 8.73
N PHE A 133 25.59 -19.34 7.68
CA PHE A 133 26.38 -20.46 7.18
C PHE A 133 27.50 -20.07 6.20
N THR A 134 27.47 -18.86 5.62
CA THR A 134 28.44 -18.44 4.59
C THR A 134 29.88 -18.19 5.08
N GLY A 135 30.15 -18.19 6.39
CA GLY A 135 31.47 -18.38 7.02
C GLY A 135 32.63 -17.44 6.62
N GLY A 136 33.06 -16.59 7.57
CA GLY A 136 34.35 -15.86 7.51
C GLY A 136 34.47 -14.78 8.58
N ASN A 137 35.17 -15.04 9.69
CA ASN A 137 35.55 -14.19 10.84
C ASN A 137 34.53 -13.22 11.50
N VAL A 138 33.42 -12.83 10.86
CA VAL A 138 32.41 -11.87 11.37
C VAL A 138 31.09 -12.04 10.60
N ALA A 139 30.49 -13.24 10.54
CA ALA A 139 29.14 -13.39 9.97
C ALA A 139 28.13 -12.77 10.95
N LEU A 140 27.90 -11.46 10.78
CA LEU A 140 27.08 -10.66 11.68
C LEU A 140 25.75 -10.38 11.01
N THR A 141 24.69 -10.98 11.56
CA THR A 141 23.31 -10.73 11.12
C THR A 141 22.60 -9.99 12.23
N ALA A 142 21.97 -8.86 11.91
CA ALA A 142 21.14 -8.12 12.86
C ALA A 142 19.68 -8.19 12.42
N LEU A 143 18.77 -8.38 13.37
CA LEU A 143 17.34 -8.33 13.18
C LEU A 143 16.82 -7.05 13.83
N ASN A 144 16.25 -6.15 13.02
CA ASN A 144 15.60 -4.93 13.50
C ASN A 144 14.11 -4.91 13.15
N GLY A 145 13.34 -4.06 13.83
CA GLY A 145 11.89 -3.95 13.63
C GLY A 145 11.16 -3.56 14.91
N LEU A 146 9.83 -3.44 14.83
CA LEU A 146 9.02 -2.91 15.92
C LEU A 146 9.07 -3.76 17.21
N PRO A 147 8.79 -3.17 18.38
CA PRO A 147 8.56 -3.92 19.61
C PRO A 147 7.44 -4.95 19.41
N GLY A 148 7.69 -6.22 19.81
CA GLY A 148 6.70 -7.29 19.67
C GLY A 148 6.53 -7.92 18.28
N VAL A 149 7.33 -7.52 17.28
CA VAL A 149 7.28 -8.07 15.91
C VAL A 149 7.77 -9.53 15.79
N GLY A 150 8.44 -10.04 16.83
CA GLY A 150 8.90 -11.44 16.91
C GLY A 150 10.38 -11.68 16.65
N LYS A 151 11.25 -10.65 16.75
CA LYS A 151 12.72 -10.78 16.57
C LYS A 151 13.34 -11.81 17.51
N THR A 152 13.02 -11.72 18.80
CA THR A 152 13.49 -12.68 19.82
C THR A 152 12.91 -14.06 19.57
N ALA A 153 11.61 -14.17 19.23
CA ALA A 153 10.97 -15.45 18.91
C ALA A 153 11.64 -16.15 17.70
N LEU A 154 12.03 -15.39 16.68
CA LEU A 154 12.76 -15.88 15.52
C LEU A 154 14.17 -16.36 15.91
N SER A 155 14.86 -15.61 16.77
CA SER A 155 16.19 -15.98 17.28
C SER A 155 16.15 -17.24 18.15
N VAL A 156 15.12 -17.39 18.99
CA VAL A 156 14.86 -18.60 19.77
C VAL A 156 14.63 -19.80 18.83
N ALA A 157 13.81 -19.65 17.80
CA ALA A 157 13.57 -20.74 16.85
C ALA A 157 14.84 -21.15 16.10
N LEU A 158 15.69 -20.20 15.71
CA LEU A 158 17.00 -20.50 15.12
C LEU A 158 17.91 -21.23 16.10
N ALA A 159 17.92 -20.87 17.38
CA ALA A 159 18.72 -21.55 18.40
C ALA A 159 18.26 -23.00 18.68
N HIS A 160 17.00 -23.34 18.37
CA HIS A 160 16.45 -24.70 18.47
C HIS A 160 16.39 -25.44 17.13
N ASP A 161 16.75 -24.79 16.02
CA ASP A 161 16.70 -25.38 14.69
C ASP A 161 17.79 -26.45 14.49
N ALA A 162 17.40 -27.58 13.88
CA ALA A 162 18.29 -28.73 13.72
C ALA A 162 19.47 -28.45 12.78
N GLU A 163 19.27 -27.68 11.71
CA GLU A 163 20.33 -27.35 10.75
C GLU A 163 21.33 -26.37 11.37
N VAL A 164 20.82 -25.38 12.13
CA VAL A 164 21.67 -24.41 12.84
C VAL A 164 22.54 -25.12 13.88
N ARG A 165 21.97 -26.02 14.68
CA ARG A 165 22.73 -26.81 15.66
C ARG A 165 23.73 -27.77 15.02
N ALA A 166 23.41 -28.32 13.85
CA ALA A 166 24.33 -29.16 13.10
C ALA A 166 25.53 -28.36 12.55
N HIS A 167 25.29 -27.12 12.11
CA HIS A 167 26.34 -26.23 11.63
C HIS A 167 27.23 -25.71 12.77
N PHE A 168 26.63 -25.20 13.85
CA PHE A 168 27.32 -24.71 15.05
C PHE A 168 27.42 -25.81 16.12
N ARG A 169 28.10 -26.89 15.74
CA ARG A 169 28.19 -28.14 16.51
C ARG A 169 28.84 -28.02 17.90
N ASP A 170 29.60 -26.96 18.17
CA ASP A 170 30.25 -26.76 19.46
C ASP A 170 29.37 -26.00 20.47
N GLY A 171 28.24 -25.43 20.04
CA GLY A 171 27.24 -24.87 20.93
C GLY A 171 26.70 -23.49 20.55
N ILE A 172 25.80 -22.98 21.41
CA ILE A 172 25.14 -21.68 21.29
C ILE A 172 25.24 -20.95 22.62
N LEU A 173 25.73 -19.70 22.57
CA LEU A 173 25.75 -18.77 23.69
C LEU A 173 24.68 -17.69 23.50
N TRP A 174 24.00 -17.30 24.58
CA TRP A 174 22.90 -16.33 24.53
C TRP A 174 23.13 -15.22 25.53
N ALA A 175 23.09 -13.96 25.09
CA ALA A 175 23.16 -12.77 25.93
C ALA A 175 21.88 -11.96 25.76
N ALA A 176 21.01 -11.98 26.77
CA ALA A 176 19.84 -11.10 26.83
C ALA A 176 20.27 -9.80 27.52
N LEU A 177 20.37 -8.71 26.76
CA LEU A 177 20.90 -7.44 27.27
C LEU A 177 19.81 -6.63 27.99
N GLY A 178 18.75 -6.27 27.29
CA GLY A 178 17.76 -5.34 27.83
C GLY A 178 18.32 -3.91 27.99
N PRO A 179 17.53 -2.97 28.53
CA PRO A 179 17.91 -1.56 28.59
C PRO A 179 19.01 -1.23 29.62
N LYS A 180 19.25 -2.12 30.60
CA LYS A 180 20.28 -1.96 31.64
C LYS A 180 21.00 -3.29 31.86
N PRO A 181 21.85 -3.74 30.91
CA PRO A 181 22.46 -5.07 30.98
C PRO A 181 23.54 -5.16 32.06
N ASN A 182 23.59 -6.30 32.76
CA ASN A 182 24.76 -6.67 33.55
C ASN A 182 25.82 -7.33 32.65
N VAL A 183 26.53 -6.51 31.86
CA VAL A 183 27.51 -6.98 30.85
C VAL A 183 28.55 -7.91 31.47
N LEU A 184 29.18 -7.51 32.59
CA LEU A 184 30.20 -8.32 33.26
C LEU A 184 29.64 -9.64 33.81
N GLY A 185 28.42 -9.63 34.35
CA GLY A 185 27.75 -10.85 34.82
C GLY A 185 27.44 -11.84 33.69
N LEU A 186 27.01 -11.34 32.53
CA LEU A 186 26.76 -12.15 31.33
C LEU A 186 28.05 -12.74 30.77
N LEU A 187 29.12 -11.94 30.66
CA LEU A 187 30.44 -12.42 30.24
C LEU A 187 31.02 -13.44 31.24
N GLY A 188 30.80 -13.24 32.54
CA GLY A 188 31.14 -14.19 33.59
C GLY A 188 30.41 -15.54 33.47
N ARG A 189 29.12 -15.52 33.10
CA ARG A 189 28.36 -16.75 32.78
C ARG A 189 28.97 -17.47 31.59
N TRP A 190 29.27 -16.75 30.51
CA TRP A 190 29.91 -17.34 29.33
C TRP A 190 31.28 -17.92 29.65
N GLY A 191 32.10 -17.22 30.45
CA GLY A 191 33.38 -17.74 30.93
C GLY A 191 33.25 -19.03 31.73
N THR A 192 32.26 -19.09 32.62
CA THR A 192 31.95 -20.31 33.40
C THR A 192 31.56 -21.48 32.49
N LEU A 193 30.67 -21.23 31.51
CA LEU A 193 30.24 -22.25 30.54
C LEU A 193 31.40 -22.74 29.66
N LEU A 194 32.31 -21.85 29.27
CA LEU A 194 33.47 -22.16 28.44
C LEU A 194 34.63 -22.81 29.22
N GLY A 195 34.54 -22.86 30.56
CA GLY A 195 35.52 -23.51 31.44
C GLY A 195 36.68 -22.61 31.86
N ILE A 196 36.53 -21.28 31.83
CA ILE A 196 37.52 -20.35 32.37
C ILE A 196 37.61 -20.52 33.90
N ALA A 197 38.83 -20.64 34.42
CA ALA A 197 39.01 -20.92 35.84
C ALA A 197 38.52 -19.76 36.73
N PRO A 198 37.88 -20.02 37.89
CA PRO A 198 37.43 -18.95 38.80
C PRO A 198 38.53 -17.97 39.21
N SER A 199 39.77 -18.45 39.36
CA SER A 199 40.94 -17.61 39.67
C SER A 199 41.31 -16.65 38.53
N GLU A 200 41.12 -17.08 37.28
CA GLU A 200 41.34 -16.25 36.10
C GLU A 200 40.21 -15.22 35.97
N MET A 201 38.95 -15.66 36.11
CA MET A 201 37.79 -14.77 36.09
C MET A 201 37.87 -13.67 37.14
N ALA A 202 38.38 -13.97 38.35
CA ALA A 202 38.57 -12.97 39.42
C ALA A 202 39.60 -11.87 39.07
N SER A 203 40.47 -12.10 38.09
CA SER A 203 41.47 -11.14 37.62
C SER A 203 41.00 -10.24 36.47
N LEU A 204 39.85 -10.57 35.85
CA LEU A 204 39.29 -9.84 34.72
C LEU A 204 38.40 -8.69 35.25
N SER A 205 38.89 -7.46 35.14
CA SER A 205 38.24 -6.27 35.71
C SER A 205 37.45 -5.42 34.69
N ASP A 206 37.70 -5.59 33.39
CA ASP A 206 37.07 -4.81 32.33
C ASP A 206 36.55 -5.70 31.18
N GLY A 207 35.70 -5.11 30.33
CA GLY A 207 35.07 -5.82 29.21
C GLY A 207 36.07 -6.31 28.15
N GLU A 208 37.19 -5.62 27.95
CA GLU A 208 38.20 -6.02 26.96
C GLU A 208 38.98 -7.27 27.41
N ALA A 209 39.35 -7.34 28.70
CA ALA A 209 39.96 -8.50 29.30
C ALA A 209 39.02 -9.71 29.23
N TRP A 210 37.73 -9.52 29.54
CA TRP A 210 36.71 -10.55 29.37
C TRP A 210 36.56 -11.00 27.92
N ALA A 211 36.49 -10.07 26.97
CA ALA A 211 36.38 -10.39 25.55
C ALA A 211 37.55 -11.22 25.04
N LYS A 212 38.78 -10.87 25.45
CA LYS A 212 40.00 -11.64 25.13
C LYS A 212 39.99 -13.03 25.75
N ALA A 213 39.61 -13.16 27.02
CA ALA A 213 39.53 -14.44 27.71
C ALA A 213 38.50 -15.38 27.07
N ILE A 214 37.31 -14.85 26.76
CA ILE A 214 36.25 -15.61 26.07
C ILE A 214 36.67 -15.99 24.66
N HIS A 215 37.27 -15.07 23.90
CA HIS A 215 37.81 -15.37 22.57
C HIS A 215 38.84 -16.51 22.62
N HIS A 216 39.75 -16.49 23.61
CA HIS A 216 40.72 -17.56 23.81
C HIS A 216 40.06 -18.89 24.18
N ALA A 217 39.06 -18.88 25.07
CA ALA A 217 38.35 -20.08 25.50
C ALA A 217 37.50 -20.72 24.39
N ILE A 218 36.93 -19.90 23.49
CA ILE A 218 36.22 -20.37 22.28
C ILE A 218 37.21 -20.97 21.28
N GLY A 219 38.33 -20.28 21.01
CA GLY A 219 39.36 -20.76 20.08
C GLY A 219 38.81 -21.02 18.67
N SER A 220 38.87 -22.28 18.21
CA SER A 220 38.38 -22.69 16.88
C SER A 220 36.99 -23.35 16.87
N ARG A 221 36.27 -23.31 18.00
CA ARG A 221 34.90 -23.87 18.11
C ARG A 221 33.95 -23.21 17.12
N ALA A 222 33.07 -24.00 16.53
CA ALA A 222 31.98 -23.56 15.69
C ALA A 222 30.75 -23.27 16.54
N MET A 223 30.57 -22.00 16.92
CA MET A 223 29.51 -21.57 17.85
C MET A 223 28.68 -20.41 17.30
N LEU A 224 27.39 -20.39 17.64
CA LEU A 224 26.51 -19.24 17.42
C LEU A 224 26.44 -18.40 18.69
N LEU A 225 26.67 -17.09 18.58
CA LEU A 225 26.52 -16.14 19.67
C LEU A 225 25.31 -15.26 19.40
N VAL A 226 24.28 -15.37 20.24
CA VAL A 226 23.06 -14.57 20.13
C VAL A 226 23.11 -13.40 21.12
N ILE A 227 22.94 -12.20 20.60
CA ILE A 227 22.88 -10.93 21.36
C ILE A 227 21.45 -10.42 21.23
N ASP A 228 20.61 -10.71 22.22
CA ASP A 228 19.19 -10.42 22.20
C ASP A 228 18.84 -9.12 22.95
N ASP A 229 18.00 -8.31 22.30
CA ASP A 229 17.50 -7.01 22.78
C ASP A 229 18.63 -6.02 23.09
N ALA A 230 19.44 -5.70 22.09
CA ALA A 230 20.50 -4.69 22.20
C ALA A 230 19.94 -3.25 22.17
N TRP A 231 20.33 -2.44 23.15
CA TRP A 231 19.95 -1.03 23.32
C TRP A 231 21.11 -0.04 23.13
N ASN A 232 22.35 -0.54 23.17
CA ASN A 232 23.54 0.27 23.00
C ASN A 232 24.58 -0.48 22.16
N VAL A 233 25.28 0.24 21.29
CA VAL A 233 26.32 -0.30 20.41
C VAL A 233 27.50 -0.86 21.19
N GLU A 234 28.02 -0.14 22.19
CA GLU A 234 29.19 -0.53 22.99
C GLU A 234 28.91 -1.81 23.77
N GLU A 235 27.73 -1.91 24.39
CA GLU A 235 27.31 -3.09 25.14
C GLU A 235 27.14 -4.31 24.22
N ALA A 236 26.57 -4.13 23.03
CA ALA A 236 26.47 -5.21 22.04
C ALA A 236 27.85 -5.64 21.51
N LEU A 237 28.76 -4.69 21.29
CA LEU A 237 30.13 -4.98 20.85
C LEU A 237 30.93 -5.78 21.89
N ALA A 238 30.63 -5.64 23.18
CA ALA A 238 31.27 -6.44 24.23
C ALA A 238 31.06 -7.96 24.05
N PHE A 239 29.97 -8.36 23.37
CA PHE A 239 29.64 -9.76 23.06
C PHE A 239 30.06 -10.19 21.64
N LYS A 240 30.71 -9.30 20.88
CA LYS A 240 31.30 -9.63 19.57
C LYS A 240 32.64 -10.36 19.76
N VAL A 241 32.55 -11.54 20.36
CA VAL A 241 33.68 -12.41 20.71
C VAL A 241 33.60 -13.72 19.91
N GLY A 242 34.66 -14.52 19.93
CA GLY A 242 34.71 -15.82 19.25
C GLY A 242 35.70 -15.89 18.10
N GLY A 243 35.86 -17.09 17.54
CA GLY A 243 36.88 -17.42 16.55
C GLY A 243 36.38 -17.46 15.10
N PRO A 244 37.18 -17.98 14.15
CA PRO A 244 36.88 -17.94 12.72
C PRO A 244 35.65 -18.74 12.29
N ASN A 245 35.19 -19.67 13.14
CA ASN A 245 34.04 -20.53 12.90
C ASN A 245 32.78 -20.06 13.68
N CYS A 246 32.82 -18.87 14.27
CA CYS A 246 31.70 -18.30 14.99
C CYS A 246 30.85 -17.38 14.10
N ALA A 247 29.57 -17.29 14.41
CA ALA A 247 28.65 -16.31 13.84
C ALA A 247 27.88 -15.59 14.95
N HIS A 248 27.37 -14.41 14.64
CA HIS A 248 26.66 -13.55 15.59
C HIS A 248 25.27 -13.21 15.05
N LEU A 249 24.26 -13.42 15.89
CA LEU A 249 22.89 -13.00 15.63
C LEU A 249 22.50 -11.94 16.66
N LEU A 250 22.26 -10.72 16.20
CA LEU A 250 21.84 -9.61 17.04
C LEU A 250 20.36 -9.32 16.83
N THR A 251 19.61 -9.05 17.90
CA THR A 251 18.27 -8.46 17.80
C THR A 251 18.26 -7.07 18.45
N THR A 252 17.60 -6.12 17.81
CA THR A 252 17.41 -4.77 18.35
C THR A 252 16.13 -4.15 17.81
N ARG A 253 15.59 -3.16 18.50
CA ARG A 253 14.54 -2.29 17.94
C ARG A 253 15.13 -1.09 17.19
N HIS A 254 16.40 -0.77 17.43
CA HIS A 254 17.03 0.44 16.90
C HIS A 254 17.74 0.19 15.56
N SER A 255 17.43 0.99 14.54
CA SER A 255 17.98 0.84 13.20
C SER A 255 19.47 1.19 13.12
N ASP A 256 19.90 2.20 13.85
CA ASP A 256 21.30 2.63 13.97
C ASP A 256 22.19 1.50 14.52
N ILE A 257 21.76 0.79 15.56
CA ILE A 257 22.50 -0.35 16.14
C ILE A 257 22.61 -1.48 15.12
N ALA A 258 21.51 -1.82 14.44
CA ALA A 258 21.51 -2.91 13.47
C ALA A 258 22.43 -2.61 12.27
N THR A 259 22.37 -1.38 11.75
CA THR A 259 23.19 -0.94 10.60
C THR A 259 24.65 -0.75 10.98
N PHE A 260 24.94 -0.26 12.17
CA PHE A 260 26.31 -0.12 12.67
C PHE A 260 26.99 -1.48 12.84
N ILE A 261 26.32 -2.44 13.46
CA ILE A 261 26.94 -3.73 13.80
C ILE A 261 26.93 -4.67 12.59
N ALA A 262 25.86 -4.67 11.78
CA ALA A 262 25.67 -5.55 10.64
C ALA A 262 25.43 -4.77 9.33
N MET A 263 26.44 -4.04 8.84
CA MET A 263 26.38 -3.19 7.63
C MET A 263 25.51 -3.76 6.50
N ASP A 264 25.89 -4.91 5.91
CA ASP A 264 25.13 -5.60 4.86
C ASP A 264 24.23 -6.75 5.40
N GLY A 265 24.26 -6.96 6.72
CA GLY A 265 23.67 -8.10 7.41
C GLY A 265 22.39 -7.79 8.19
N ALA A 266 21.96 -6.52 8.24
CA ALA A 266 20.71 -6.12 8.87
C ALA A 266 19.50 -6.64 8.06
N THR A 267 18.51 -7.20 8.76
CA THR A 267 17.23 -7.63 8.21
C THR A 267 16.12 -7.00 9.02
N ARG A 268 15.30 -6.20 8.35
CA ARG A 268 14.07 -5.66 8.93
C ARG A 268 13.02 -6.75 8.98
N ILE A 269 12.53 -7.04 10.17
CA ILE A 269 11.42 -7.95 10.41
C ILE A 269 10.13 -7.13 10.39
N GLU A 270 9.31 -7.39 9.40
CA GLU A 270 7.98 -6.79 9.21
C GLU A 270 6.92 -7.56 10.00
N GLU A 271 5.73 -6.99 10.15
CA GLU A 271 4.58 -7.66 10.78
C GLU A 271 4.10 -8.85 9.96
N LEU A 272 3.19 -9.65 10.53
CA LEU A 272 2.57 -10.74 9.79
C LEU A 272 1.54 -10.18 8.82
N GLY A 273 1.50 -10.75 7.61
CA GLY A 273 0.39 -10.54 6.69
C GLY A 273 -0.94 -11.01 7.29
N VAL A 274 -2.04 -10.63 6.64
CA VAL A 274 -3.39 -10.96 7.13
C VAL A 274 -3.60 -12.47 7.24
N GLU A 275 -3.13 -13.25 6.26
CA GLU A 275 -3.27 -14.71 6.25
C GLU A 275 -2.46 -15.38 7.35
N GLU A 276 -1.20 -14.97 7.53
CA GLU A 276 -0.32 -15.49 8.59
C GLU A 276 -0.85 -15.09 9.97
N SER A 277 -1.36 -13.87 10.12
CA SER A 277 -1.96 -13.38 11.35
C SER A 277 -3.20 -14.18 11.75
N MET A 278 -4.09 -14.46 10.79
CA MET A 278 -5.27 -15.30 11.01
C MET A 278 -4.86 -16.74 11.35
N THR A 279 -3.80 -17.25 10.74
CA THR A 279 -3.25 -18.59 11.04
C THR A 279 -2.72 -18.66 12.48
N LEU A 280 -1.96 -17.65 12.91
CA LEU A 280 -1.46 -17.54 14.28
C LEU A 280 -2.64 -17.47 15.27
N LEU A 281 -3.61 -16.59 15.04
CA LEU A 281 -4.76 -16.43 15.92
C LEU A 281 -5.61 -17.72 16.00
N ARG A 282 -5.77 -18.43 14.87
CA ARG A 282 -6.48 -19.73 14.84
C ARG A 282 -5.73 -20.82 15.61
N SER A 283 -4.40 -20.82 15.59
CA SER A 283 -3.60 -21.75 16.39
C SER A 283 -3.75 -21.52 17.90
N LEU A 284 -3.99 -20.28 18.31
CA LEU A 284 -4.19 -19.87 19.70
C LEU A 284 -5.63 -20.10 20.17
N ALA A 285 -6.62 -19.68 19.38
CA ALA A 285 -8.04 -19.68 19.73
C ALA A 285 -8.93 -20.20 18.58
N PRO A 286 -8.83 -21.50 18.22
CA PRO A 286 -9.49 -22.05 17.03
C PRO A 286 -11.01 -21.88 17.07
N MET A 287 -11.63 -22.12 18.23
CA MET A 287 -13.08 -21.98 18.42
C MET A 287 -13.61 -20.57 18.15
N VAL A 288 -12.78 -19.54 18.34
CA VAL A 288 -13.20 -18.14 18.11
C VAL A 288 -13.12 -17.83 16.62
N VAL A 289 -11.99 -18.15 15.99
CA VAL A 289 -11.76 -17.86 14.56
C VAL A 289 -12.72 -18.65 13.68
N ASP A 290 -13.00 -19.92 14.01
CA ASP A 290 -13.92 -20.77 13.24
C ASP A 290 -15.37 -20.28 13.31
N ARG A 291 -15.73 -19.61 14.42
CA ARG A 291 -17.10 -19.17 14.68
C ARG A 291 -17.37 -17.75 14.19
N GLU A 292 -16.43 -16.84 14.41
CA GLU A 292 -16.56 -15.41 14.14
C GLU A 292 -15.38 -14.92 13.26
N PRO A 293 -15.22 -15.45 12.03
CA PRO A 293 -14.04 -15.19 11.20
C PRO A 293 -13.87 -13.71 10.85
N GLN A 294 -14.98 -12.99 10.63
CA GLN A 294 -14.92 -11.55 10.31
C GLN A 294 -14.44 -10.73 11.52
N LYS A 295 -14.97 -10.96 12.72
CA LYS A 295 -14.51 -10.24 13.92
C LYS A 295 -13.06 -10.57 14.29
N ALA A 296 -12.63 -11.80 14.01
CA ALA A 296 -11.22 -12.17 14.14
C ALA A 296 -10.33 -11.42 13.13
N LEU A 297 -10.80 -11.25 11.89
CA LEU A 297 -10.11 -10.43 10.89
C LEU A 297 -10.06 -8.95 11.30
N ASP A 298 -11.16 -8.39 11.80
CA ASP A 298 -11.22 -7.01 12.29
C ASP A 298 -10.22 -6.81 13.44
N LEU A 299 -10.07 -7.81 14.32
CA LEU A 299 -9.08 -7.79 15.40
C LEU A 299 -7.64 -7.85 14.88
N VAL A 300 -7.37 -8.67 13.86
CA VAL A 300 -6.06 -8.74 13.18
C VAL A 300 -5.69 -7.39 12.59
N GLN A 301 -6.64 -6.74 11.91
CA GLN A 301 -6.45 -5.40 11.34
C GLN A 301 -6.24 -4.35 12.43
N ALA A 302 -6.98 -4.41 13.53
CA ALA A 302 -6.87 -3.47 14.65
C ALA A 302 -5.50 -3.52 15.37
N VAL A 303 -4.72 -4.58 15.21
CA VAL A 303 -3.35 -4.66 15.76
C VAL A 303 -2.26 -4.67 14.70
N GLY A 304 -2.61 -4.44 13.42
CA GLY A 304 -1.66 -4.35 12.33
C GLY A 304 -0.82 -5.60 12.10
N GLY A 305 -1.32 -6.79 12.47
CA GLY A 305 -0.58 -8.05 12.31
C GLY A 305 0.59 -8.25 13.30
N LEU A 306 0.64 -7.47 14.39
CA LEU A 306 1.71 -7.58 15.40
C LEU A 306 1.64 -8.92 16.16
N PRO A 307 2.65 -9.81 16.06
CA PRO A 307 2.59 -11.16 16.64
C PRO A 307 2.41 -11.20 18.15
N LEU A 308 3.06 -10.30 18.89
CA LEU A 308 2.88 -10.21 20.35
C LEU A 308 1.43 -9.88 20.71
N ALA A 309 0.82 -8.90 20.02
CA ALA A 309 -0.57 -8.53 20.25
C ALA A 309 -1.50 -9.72 19.97
N LEU A 310 -1.32 -10.39 18.83
CA LEU A 310 -2.10 -11.57 18.46
C LEU A 310 -1.94 -12.71 19.47
N THR A 311 -0.74 -12.89 20.03
CA THR A 311 -0.47 -13.92 21.04
C THR A 311 -1.21 -13.64 22.35
N LEU A 312 -1.08 -12.42 22.87
CA LEU A 312 -1.75 -11.99 24.11
C LEU A 312 -3.27 -12.10 23.98
N MET A 313 -3.82 -11.57 22.88
CA MET A 313 -5.26 -11.61 22.61
C MET A 313 -5.75 -13.03 22.33
N GLY A 314 -5.00 -13.84 21.58
CA GLY A 314 -5.35 -15.22 21.29
C GLY A 314 -5.39 -16.08 22.56
N ASN A 315 -4.43 -15.91 23.47
CA ASN A 315 -4.44 -16.61 24.74
C ASN A 315 -5.58 -16.12 25.67
N TYR A 316 -5.89 -14.82 25.68
CA TYR A 316 -7.08 -14.29 26.35
C TYR A 316 -8.36 -14.91 25.78
N LEU A 317 -8.52 -14.91 24.46
CA LEU A 317 -9.68 -15.47 23.76
C LEU A 317 -9.82 -16.96 24.00
N ARG A 318 -8.73 -17.73 24.00
CA ARG A 318 -8.72 -19.15 24.36
C ARG A 318 -9.26 -19.39 25.77
N LYS A 319 -8.89 -18.55 26.74
CA LYS A 319 -9.42 -18.61 28.12
C LYS A 319 -10.92 -18.30 28.14
N GLN A 320 -11.39 -17.33 27.34
CA GLN A 320 -12.82 -16.97 27.27
C GLN A 320 -13.67 -18.01 26.53
N SER A 321 -13.11 -18.68 25.53
CA SER A 321 -13.81 -19.69 24.72
C SER A 321 -13.83 -21.08 25.34
N TYR A 322 -13.12 -21.31 26.46
CA TYR A 322 -12.97 -22.63 27.08
C TYR A 322 -14.31 -23.34 27.34
N SER A 323 -15.34 -22.61 27.77
CA SER A 323 -16.67 -23.17 28.04
C SER A 323 -17.57 -23.29 26.80
N GLY A 324 -17.11 -22.86 25.61
CA GLY A 324 -17.87 -22.89 24.36
C GLY A 324 -19.08 -21.94 24.26
N HIS A 325 -19.30 -21.06 25.26
CA HIS A 325 -20.47 -20.20 25.30
C HIS A 325 -20.37 -19.04 24.30
N ALA A 326 -21.31 -19.00 23.34
CA ALA A 326 -21.39 -18.00 22.27
C ALA A 326 -21.30 -16.55 22.77
N ARG A 327 -22.12 -16.22 23.76
CA ARG A 327 -22.20 -14.88 24.36
C ARG A 327 -20.86 -14.43 24.94
N ARG A 328 -20.09 -15.34 25.53
CA ARG A 328 -18.80 -15.02 26.16
C ARG A 328 -17.73 -14.75 25.11
N ILE A 329 -17.75 -15.49 23.99
CA ILE A 329 -16.88 -15.24 22.84
C ILE A 329 -17.20 -13.88 22.22
N ALA A 330 -18.48 -13.59 21.98
CA ALA A 330 -18.91 -12.32 21.41
C ALA A 330 -18.51 -11.14 22.31
N ALA A 331 -18.76 -11.22 23.63
CA ALA A 331 -18.38 -10.18 24.58
C ALA A 331 -16.84 -10.00 24.70
N ALA A 332 -16.07 -11.09 24.53
CA ALA A 332 -14.61 -11.00 24.54
C ALA A 332 -14.08 -10.30 23.28
N LEU A 333 -14.63 -10.58 22.11
CA LEU A 333 -14.30 -9.90 20.85
C LEU A 333 -14.72 -8.43 20.89
N GLU A 334 -15.92 -8.13 21.40
CA GLU A 334 -16.40 -6.76 21.60
C GLU A 334 -15.55 -5.98 22.62
N ARG A 335 -15.07 -6.64 23.68
CA ARG A 335 -14.08 -6.01 24.56
C ARG A 335 -12.78 -5.71 23.82
N LEU A 336 -12.30 -6.61 22.96
CA LEU A 336 -11.05 -6.41 22.23
C LEU A 336 -11.19 -5.48 21.01
N SER A 337 -12.39 -5.03 20.64
CA SER A 337 -12.51 -3.95 19.65
C SER A 337 -12.11 -2.59 20.22
N ASP A 338 -12.10 -2.44 21.55
CA ASP A 338 -11.57 -1.27 22.24
C ASP A 338 -10.04 -1.30 22.35
N ALA A 339 -9.38 -0.17 22.06
CA ALA A 339 -7.92 -0.06 22.02
C ALA A 339 -7.28 -0.19 23.41
N GLU A 340 -7.83 0.50 24.42
CA GLU A 340 -7.34 0.42 25.79
C GLU A 340 -7.44 -1.02 26.32
N ALA A 341 -8.58 -1.68 26.10
CA ALA A 341 -8.77 -3.05 26.50
C ALA A 341 -7.77 -4.03 25.87
N ARG A 342 -7.38 -3.83 24.60
CA ARG A 342 -6.32 -4.62 23.94
C ARG A 342 -4.96 -4.37 24.59
N LEU A 343 -4.61 -3.11 24.83
CA LEU A 343 -3.34 -2.70 25.44
C LEU A 343 -3.18 -3.29 26.85
N MET A 344 -4.27 -3.39 27.60
CA MET A 344 -4.32 -3.86 28.99
C MET A 344 -4.41 -5.38 29.15
N VAL A 345 -4.42 -6.17 28.07
CA VAL A 345 -4.39 -7.64 28.18
C VAL A 345 -3.06 -8.07 28.80
N LYS A 346 -3.12 -8.70 29.97
CA LYS A 346 -1.96 -9.17 30.73
C LYS A 346 -1.83 -10.68 30.67
N GLU A 347 -0.60 -11.15 30.47
CA GLU A 347 -0.27 -12.56 30.62
C GLU A 347 0.83 -12.78 31.68
N PRO A 348 0.62 -13.72 32.62
CA PRO A 348 1.71 -14.19 33.46
C PRO A 348 2.69 -15.01 32.62
N HIS A 349 3.98 -14.88 32.93
CA HIS A 349 5.03 -15.70 32.34
C HIS A 349 5.84 -16.39 33.45
N GLY A 350 6.45 -17.53 33.13
CA GLY A 350 7.39 -18.17 34.03
C GLY A 350 8.69 -17.35 34.21
N PRO A 351 9.49 -17.62 35.25
CA PRO A 351 10.80 -16.97 35.46
C PRO A 351 11.80 -17.19 34.31
N VAL A 352 11.65 -18.30 33.58
CA VAL A 352 12.51 -18.70 32.43
C VAL A 352 11.95 -18.18 31.10
N GLU A 353 10.73 -17.63 31.11
CA GLU A 353 10.02 -17.09 29.93
C GLU A 353 9.96 -15.55 29.95
N GLY A 354 10.70 -14.91 30.88
CA GLY A 354 10.72 -13.47 31.04
C GLY A 354 11.25 -12.76 29.79
N HIS A 355 10.63 -11.62 29.46
CA HIS A 355 11.11 -10.75 28.39
C HIS A 355 12.37 -10.01 28.86
N SER A 356 13.42 -9.96 28.05
CA SER A 356 14.73 -9.37 28.38
C SER A 356 14.63 -7.89 28.81
N SER A 357 13.68 -7.16 28.24
CA SER A 357 13.41 -5.76 28.59
C SER A 357 12.58 -5.53 29.87
N LEU A 358 12.02 -6.58 30.50
CA LEU A 358 11.12 -6.46 31.65
C LEU A 358 11.73 -7.03 32.93
N GLU A 359 11.33 -6.46 34.08
CA GLU A 359 11.70 -7.01 35.39
C GLU A 359 10.98 -8.34 35.67
N SER A 360 11.62 -9.26 36.39
CA SER A 360 11.17 -10.66 36.56
C SER A 360 9.78 -10.85 37.20
N ASN A 361 9.19 -9.81 37.82
CA ASN A 361 7.89 -9.86 38.49
C ASN A 361 6.75 -9.18 37.70
N GLN A 362 7.02 -8.59 36.53
CA GLN A 362 6.00 -7.87 35.77
C GLN A 362 5.20 -8.82 34.86
N HIS A 363 3.95 -8.47 34.54
CA HIS A 363 3.17 -9.20 33.52
C HIS A 363 3.50 -8.66 32.13
N ILE A 364 3.56 -9.54 31.12
CA ILE A 364 3.71 -9.08 29.74
C ILE A 364 2.35 -8.54 29.26
N SER A 365 2.38 -7.30 28.77
CA SER A 365 1.31 -6.68 28.00
C SER A 365 1.90 -5.83 26.88
N LEU A 366 1.07 -5.31 25.98
CA LEU A 366 1.53 -4.36 24.96
C LEU A 366 2.05 -3.08 25.60
N VAL A 367 1.37 -2.59 26.65
CA VAL A 367 1.81 -1.44 27.43
C VAL A 367 3.19 -1.67 28.03
N SER A 368 3.42 -2.82 28.70
CA SER A 368 4.70 -3.05 29.38
C SER A 368 5.87 -3.11 28.40
N VAL A 369 5.68 -3.64 27.19
CA VAL A 369 6.74 -3.76 26.19
C VAL A 369 7.05 -2.42 25.50
N ILE A 370 6.02 -1.65 25.17
CA ILE A 370 6.18 -0.34 24.51
C ILE A 370 6.68 0.71 25.51
N SER A 371 6.24 0.66 26.77
CA SER A 371 6.64 1.63 27.80
C SER A 371 8.14 1.63 28.08
N VAL A 372 8.85 0.52 27.80
CA VAL A 372 10.32 0.51 27.94
C VAL A 372 10.97 1.47 26.95
N THR A 373 10.51 1.48 25.69
CA THR A 373 11.03 2.43 24.69
C THR A 373 10.61 3.85 25.06
N ASP A 374 9.35 4.05 25.42
CA ASP A 374 8.80 5.35 25.84
C ASP A 374 9.59 6.02 26.97
N GLN A 375 9.95 5.25 28.01
CA GLN A 375 10.72 5.74 29.16
C GLN A 375 12.16 6.15 28.84
N LEU A 376 12.69 5.72 27.69
CA LEU A 376 14.06 6.02 27.25
C LEU A 376 14.12 7.14 26.22
N LEU A 377 12.97 7.58 25.70
CA LEU A 377 12.89 8.77 24.85
C LEU A 377 13.16 10.05 25.67
N SER A 378 13.69 11.08 25.01
CA SER A 378 13.74 12.42 25.59
C SER A 378 12.32 12.94 25.85
N GLU A 379 12.19 13.96 26.70
CA GLU A 379 10.88 14.56 26.94
C GLU A 379 10.27 15.14 25.67
N GLU A 380 11.08 15.73 24.77
CA GLU A 380 10.61 16.23 23.48
C GLU A 380 10.16 15.09 22.54
N ALA A 381 10.97 14.03 22.41
CA ALA A 381 10.65 12.89 21.55
C ALA A 381 9.39 12.17 22.02
N ARG A 382 9.22 11.98 23.33
CA ARG A 382 8.02 11.40 23.90
C ARG A 382 6.77 12.25 23.62
N ALA A 383 6.87 13.57 23.81
CA ALA A 383 5.76 14.48 23.48
C ALA A 383 5.43 14.44 21.98
N ALA A 384 6.44 14.39 21.10
CA ALA A 384 6.25 14.25 19.66
C ALA A 384 5.54 12.93 19.30
N LEU A 385 5.96 11.79 19.87
CA LEU A 385 5.30 10.49 19.67
C LEU A 385 3.82 10.54 20.05
N TYR A 386 3.49 11.13 21.19
CA TYR A 386 2.12 11.27 21.66
C TYR A 386 1.31 12.16 20.71
N ASN A 387 1.85 13.33 20.36
CA ASN A 387 1.17 14.24 19.43
C ASN A 387 0.90 13.60 18.06
N LEU A 388 1.82 12.79 17.53
CA LEU A 388 1.64 12.09 16.25
C LEU A 388 0.53 11.03 16.29
N SER A 389 0.06 10.62 17.47
CA SER A 389 -0.99 9.59 17.60
C SER A 389 -2.36 10.03 17.05
N VAL A 390 -2.56 11.34 16.87
CA VAL A 390 -3.78 11.92 16.28
C VAL A 390 -3.85 11.68 14.76
N ILE A 391 -2.73 11.35 14.12
CA ILE A 391 -2.66 11.04 12.69
C ILE A 391 -3.01 9.55 12.47
N PRO A 392 -3.73 9.18 11.39
CA PRO A 392 -4.00 7.79 11.07
C PRO A 392 -2.73 6.94 10.95
N ALA A 393 -2.78 5.73 11.50
CA ALA A 393 -1.69 4.75 11.39
C ALA A 393 -1.61 4.11 10.00
N LYS A 394 -0.53 3.36 9.77
CA LYS A 394 -0.34 2.58 8.54
C LYS A 394 -1.56 1.68 8.25
N PRO A 395 -1.95 1.50 6.97
CA PRO A 395 -1.17 1.77 5.75
C PRO A 395 -1.12 3.25 5.33
N ASN A 396 -1.78 4.15 6.06
CA ASN A 396 -1.67 5.58 5.80
C ASN A 396 -0.26 6.09 6.09
N THR A 397 0.16 7.05 5.28
CA THR A 397 1.43 7.75 5.42
C THR A 397 1.14 9.22 5.52
N PHE A 398 2.01 9.99 6.16
CA PHE A 398 1.90 11.44 6.27
C PHE A 398 3.23 12.10 5.91
N SER A 399 3.18 13.33 5.40
CA SER A 399 4.37 14.09 5.02
C SER A 399 5.20 14.50 6.24
N GLU A 400 6.49 14.78 6.03
CA GLU A 400 7.37 15.40 7.03
C GLU A 400 6.81 16.73 7.53
N ASP A 401 6.27 17.57 6.63
CA ASP A 401 5.63 18.84 7.01
C ASP A 401 4.45 18.64 7.97
N MET A 402 3.61 17.63 7.72
CA MET A 402 2.50 17.28 8.62
C MET A 402 3.03 16.76 9.96
N ALA A 403 4.07 15.92 9.93
CA ALA A 403 4.69 15.39 11.13
C ALA A 403 5.24 16.51 12.02
N LEU A 404 6.00 17.44 11.45
CA LEU A 404 6.58 18.59 12.16
C LEU A 404 5.51 19.52 12.72
N ALA A 405 4.48 19.83 11.91
CA ALA A 405 3.37 20.69 12.34
C ALA A 405 2.57 20.08 13.50
N VAL A 406 2.22 18.79 13.40
CA VAL A 406 1.42 18.11 14.43
C VAL A 406 2.25 17.82 15.69
N ALA A 407 3.47 17.32 15.54
CA ALA A 407 4.36 17.00 16.65
C ALA A 407 4.85 18.26 17.39
N ALA A 408 4.95 19.39 16.69
CA ALA A 408 5.55 20.64 17.15
C ALA A 408 7.00 20.44 17.65
N CYS A 409 7.82 19.81 16.81
CA CYS A 409 9.21 19.48 17.10
C CYS A 409 10.11 19.77 15.89
N ASP A 410 11.43 19.66 16.10
CA ASP A 410 12.43 19.72 15.03
C ASP A 410 12.61 18.36 14.33
N VAL A 411 13.26 18.35 13.17
CA VAL A 411 13.44 17.14 12.34
C VAL A 411 14.28 16.08 13.05
N GLU A 412 15.25 16.50 13.86
CA GLU A 412 16.11 15.61 14.65
C GLU A 412 15.29 14.79 15.66
N VAL A 413 14.14 15.30 16.10
CA VAL A 413 13.22 14.55 16.97
C VAL A 413 12.53 13.43 16.21
N LEU A 414 12.17 13.65 14.93
CA LEU A 414 11.60 12.60 14.08
C LEU A 414 12.65 11.53 13.75
N ASP A 415 13.92 11.91 13.60
CA ASP A 415 15.03 10.96 13.45
C ASP A 415 15.19 10.10 14.71
N MET A 416 15.15 10.70 15.91
CA MET A 416 15.19 9.95 17.18
C MET A 416 14.01 8.96 17.31
N LEU A 417 12.81 9.32 16.86
CA LEU A 417 11.65 8.42 16.84
C LEU A 417 11.80 7.29 15.82
N SER A 418 12.43 7.57 14.69
CA SER A 418 12.72 6.58 13.65
C SER A 418 13.81 5.60 14.11
N ASP A 419 14.87 6.11 14.71
CA ASP A 419 15.98 5.32 15.25
C ASP A 419 15.56 4.46 16.43
N SER A 420 14.62 4.91 17.26
CA SER A 420 14.02 4.08 18.32
C SER A 420 13.01 3.04 17.83
N GLY A 421 12.66 3.08 16.55
CA GLY A 421 11.77 2.12 15.90
C GLY A 421 10.30 2.28 16.29
N VAL A 422 9.88 3.46 16.74
CA VAL A 422 8.46 3.79 17.00
C VAL A 422 7.79 4.55 15.85
N LEU A 423 8.60 5.16 14.99
CA LEU A 423 8.21 5.80 13.74
C LEU A 423 8.91 5.10 12.57
N GLU A 424 8.25 4.98 11.42
CA GLU A 424 8.81 4.32 10.24
C GLU A 424 8.89 5.30 9.07
N SER A 425 10.05 5.40 8.41
CA SER A 425 10.19 6.18 7.19
C SER A 425 9.62 5.42 5.97
N ASN A 426 8.92 6.14 5.09
CA ASN A 426 8.38 5.64 3.82
C ASN A 426 8.81 6.52 2.65
N GLY A 427 9.96 6.21 2.04
CA GLY A 427 10.55 7.07 1.02
C GLY A 427 11.31 8.26 1.63
N THR A 428 11.45 9.35 0.87
CA THR A 428 12.38 10.45 1.21
C THR A 428 11.86 11.46 2.22
N SER A 429 10.54 11.62 2.37
CA SER A 429 9.94 12.69 3.23
C SER A 429 8.54 12.32 3.74
N ARG A 430 8.31 11.05 4.04
CA ARG A 430 7.05 10.57 4.61
C ARG A 430 7.29 9.58 5.72
N TYR A 431 6.36 9.55 6.65
CA TYR A 431 6.40 8.68 7.81
C TYR A 431 5.13 7.84 7.93
N MET A 432 5.24 6.78 8.72
CA MET A 432 4.17 5.89 9.12
C MET A 432 4.32 5.57 10.60
N ILE A 433 3.20 5.43 11.30
CA ILE A 433 3.15 4.93 12.68
C ILE A 433 2.35 3.63 12.70
N HIS A 434 2.84 2.63 13.43
CA HIS A 434 2.15 1.36 13.57
C HIS A 434 0.91 1.50 14.49
N GLN A 435 -0.20 0.82 14.14
CA GLN A 435 -1.48 0.94 14.85
C GLN A 435 -1.37 0.75 16.37
N VAL A 436 -0.68 -0.28 16.85
CA VAL A 436 -0.50 -0.54 18.30
C VAL A 436 0.34 0.54 19.00
N ILE A 437 1.34 1.11 18.31
CA ILE A 437 2.18 2.18 18.87
C ILE A 437 1.37 3.47 18.95
N ARG A 438 0.59 3.76 17.90
CA ARG A 438 -0.38 4.86 17.88
C ARG A 438 -1.43 4.70 18.98
N ASP A 439 -2.02 3.51 19.17
CA ASP A 439 -2.99 3.24 20.24
C ASP A 439 -2.37 3.51 21.62
N TYR A 440 -1.14 3.06 21.85
CA TYR A 440 -0.41 3.34 23.09
C TYR A 440 -0.16 4.84 23.29
N ALA A 441 0.34 5.52 22.26
CA ALA A 441 0.65 6.94 22.31
C ALA A 441 -0.61 7.79 22.50
N ALA A 442 -1.73 7.41 21.87
CA ALA A 442 -3.04 8.04 22.07
C ALA A 442 -3.54 7.86 23.51
N TYR A 443 -3.42 6.65 24.06
CA TYR A 443 -3.75 6.41 25.47
C TYR A 443 -2.94 7.29 26.42
N GLN A 444 -1.64 7.51 26.16
CA GLN A 444 -0.82 8.42 26.97
C GLN A 444 -1.24 9.89 26.77
N LEU A 445 -1.55 10.29 25.53
CA LEU A 445 -1.98 11.65 25.21
C LEU A 445 -3.32 12.01 25.89
N GLU A 446 -4.27 11.08 25.94
CA GLU A 446 -5.58 11.25 26.59
C GLU A 446 -5.48 11.50 28.10
N LEU A 447 -4.35 11.12 28.74
CA LEU A 447 -4.10 11.47 30.14
C LEU A 447 -3.81 12.97 30.32
N ASP A 448 -3.37 13.66 29.27
CA ASP A 448 -3.18 15.11 29.21
C ASP A 448 -4.15 15.76 28.20
N ASN A 449 -5.37 16.03 28.69
CA ASN A 449 -6.43 16.69 27.93
C ASN A 449 -6.02 18.03 27.28
N ALA A 450 -4.98 18.72 27.78
CA ALA A 450 -4.51 19.97 27.20
C ALA A 450 -3.61 19.69 25.99
N ALA A 451 -2.66 18.76 26.13
CA ALA A 451 -1.81 18.30 25.04
C ALA A 451 -2.63 17.68 23.91
N GLU A 452 -3.61 16.83 24.23
CA GLU A 452 -4.50 16.19 23.26
C GLU A 452 -5.24 17.21 22.40
N ARG A 453 -5.87 18.21 23.03
CA ARG A 453 -6.57 19.29 22.32
C ARG A 453 -5.62 20.11 21.46
N ALA A 454 -4.40 20.37 21.93
CA ALA A 454 -3.41 21.11 21.16
C ALA A 454 -2.94 20.33 19.92
N ALA A 455 -2.67 19.02 20.05
CA ALA A 455 -2.26 18.17 18.94
C ALA A 455 -3.36 18.04 17.88
N ARG A 456 -4.61 17.81 18.30
CA ARG A 456 -5.78 17.78 17.40
C ARG A 456 -5.98 19.12 16.70
N GLY A 457 -5.84 20.24 17.41
CA GLY A 457 -5.89 21.58 16.83
C GLY A 457 -4.85 21.77 15.72
N ARG A 458 -3.58 21.42 15.98
CA ARG A 458 -2.51 21.52 14.98
C ARG A 458 -2.75 20.67 13.74
N LEU A 459 -3.29 19.45 13.89
CA LEU A 459 -3.67 18.62 12.73
C LEU A 459 -4.77 19.29 11.90
N LEU A 460 -5.83 19.79 12.56
CA LEU A 460 -6.94 20.45 11.88
C LEU A 460 -6.49 21.73 11.17
N ASP A 461 -5.65 22.53 11.81
CA ASP A 461 -5.09 23.75 11.23
C ASP A 461 -4.20 23.44 10.02
N PHE A 462 -3.31 22.45 10.16
CA PHE A 462 -2.45 22.00 9.06
C PHE A 462 -3.26 21.51 7.87
N VAL A 463 -4.25 20.63 8.08
CA VAL A 463 -5.07 20.08 6.99
C VAL A 463 -5.88 21.17 6.31
N LEU A 464 -6.44 22.10 7.07
CA LEU A 464 -7.18 23.22 6.49
C LEU A 464 -6.28 24.09 5.59
N ASP A 465 -5.11 24.49 6.09
CA ASP A 465 -4.13 25.27 5.33
C ASP A 465 -3.66 24.52 4.09
N PHE A 466 -3.37 23.23 4.23
CA PHE A 466 -2.94 22.36 3.14
C PHE A 466 -4.00 22.27 2.03
N VAL A 467 -5.26 22.02 2.40
CA VAL A 467 -6.36 21.86 1.44
C VAL A 467 -6.66 23.18 0.72
N GLU A 468 -6.62 24.31 1.42
CA GLU A 468 -6.88 25.62 0.82
C GLU A 468 -5.74 26.09 -0.09
N THR A 469 -4.49 25.83 0.30
CA THR A 469 -3.30 26.15 -0.50
C THR A 469 -3.25 25.29 -1.76
N ASN A 470 -3.59 24.01 -1.66
CA ASN A 470 -3.49 23.05 -2.76
C ASN A 470 -4.83 22.78 -3.47
N LYS A 471 -5.82 23.68 -3.35
CA LYS A 471 -7.17 23.51 -3.94
C LYS A 471 -7.20 23.25 -5.46
N ASP A 472 -6.11 23.63 -6.14
CA ASP A 472 -5.92 23.47 -7.59
C ASP A 472 -4.85 22.40 -7.94
N ASP A 473 -4.09 21.89 -6.95
CA ASP A 473 -3.11 20.80 -7.12
C ASP A 473 -3.70 19.46 -6.66
N TYR A 474 -4.33 18.79 -7.62
CA TYR A 474 -5.03 17.53 -7.40
C TYR A 474 -4.13 16.41 -6.89
N GLN A 475 -2.89 16.34 -7.38
CA GLN A 475 -2.00 15.23 -7.05
C GLN A 475 -1.59 15.28 -5.57
N GLN A 476 -1.40 16.48 -5.03
CA GLN A 476 -1.12 16.68 -3.61
C GLN A 476 -2.34 16.35 -2.73
N LEU A 477 -3.54 16.81 -3.11
CA LEU A 477 -4.76 16.47 -2.37
C LEU A 477 -5.05 14.97 -2.37
N GLU A 478 -4.77 14.28 -3.48
CA GLU A 478 -4.92 12.83 -3.57
C GLU A 478 -3.98 12.10 -2.62
N GLN A 479 -2.71 12.51 -2.57
CA GLN A 479 -1.69 11.90 -1.72
C GLN A 479 -2.04 11.99 -0.22
N GLU A 480 -2.71 13.06 0.21
CA GLU A 480 -3.14 13.29 1.59
C GLU A 480 -4.62 12.95 1.84
N SER A 481 -5.32 12.37 0.86
CA SER A 481 -6.77 12.16 0.92
C SER A 481 -7.24 11.46 2.19
N THR A 482 -6.61 10.37 2.61
CA THR A 482 -7.00 9.65 3.84
C THR A 482 -6.79 10.50 5.10
N ASN A 483 -5.71 11.29 5.15
CA ASN A 483 -5.43 12.16 6.29
C ASN A 483 -6.43 13.33 6.35
N ILE A 484 -6.80 13.88 5.19
CA ILE A 484 -7.84 14.92 5.08
C ILE A 484 -9.20 14.38 5.56
N LEU A 485 -9.61 13.20 5.08
CA LEU A 485 -10.87 12.59 5.48
C LEU A 485 -10.91 12.28 6.99
N ALA A 486 -9.80 11.77 7.55
CA ALA A 486 -9.69 11.52 8.98
C ALA A 486 -9.75 12.82 9.81
N ALA A 487 -9.12 13.90 9.34
CA ALA A 487 -9.21 15.21 9.98
C ALA A 487 -10.62 15.81 9.89
N MET A 488 -11.33 15.62 8.78
CA MET A 488 -12.73 16.03 8.66
C MET A 488 -13.63 15.26 9.63
N GLU A 489 -13.44 13.95 9.76
CA GLU A 489 -14.17 13.14 10.74
C GLU A 489 -13.85 13.57 12.18
N MET A 490 -12.59 13.90 12.46
CA MET A 490 -12.18 14.46 13.75
C MET A 490 -12.85 15.82 14.01
N ALA A 491 -12.88 16.71 13.03
CA ALA A 491 -13.54 18.02 13.13
C ALA A 491 -15.04 17.87 13.41
N TYR A 492 -15.70 16.88 12.79
CA TYR A 492 -17.11 16.56 13.06
C TYR A 492 -17.32 16.11 14.51
N ASN A 493 -16.54 15.13 14.96
CA ASN A 493 -16.65 14.58 16.32
C ASN A 493 -16.34 15.61 17.41
N LEU A 494 -15.42 16.54 17.15
CA LEU A 494 -15.06 17.65 18.05
C LEU A 494 -15.96 18.88 17.89
N GLN A 495 -16.92 18.87 16.97
CA GLN A 495 -17.80 20.00 16.67
C GLN A 495 -17.07 21.27 16.22
N VAL A 496 -15.93 21.12 15.55
CA VAL A 496 -15.16 22.22 14.94
C VAL A 496 -15.75 22.54 13.57
N TRP A 497 -16.97 23.11 13.60
CA TRP A 497 -17.82 23.25 12.42
C TRP A 497 -17.22 24.09 11.30
N GLU A 498 -16.49 25.16 11.64
CA GLU A 498 -15.93 26.05 10.63
C GLU A 498 -14.85 25.36 9.79
N THR A 499 -13.95 24.62 10.43
CA THR A 499 -12.92 23.82 9.76
C THR A 499 -13.55 22.75 8.89
N LEU A 500 -14.55 22.02 9.41
CA LEU A 500 -15.23 20.96 8.65
C LEU A 500 -15.87 21.50 7.36
N VAL A 501 -16.62 22.60 7.46
CA VAL A 501 -17.28 23.22 6.29
C VAL A 501 -16.25 23.68 5.26
N ARG A 502 -15.18 24.37 5.70
CA ARG A 502 -14.14 24.87 4.77
C ARG A 502 -13.38 23.74 4.10
N CYS A 503 -12.96 22.72 4.84
CA CYS A 503 -12.32 21.53 4.29
C CYS A 503 -13.23 20.83 3.27
N ALA A 504 -14.51 20.63 3.59
CA ALA A 504 -15.47 19.99 2.69
C ALA A 504 -15.64 20.75 1.37
N LEU A 505 -15.79 22.07 1.43
CA LEU A 505 -15.94 22.92 0.25
C LEU A 505 -14.70 22.92 -0.65
N ALA A 506 -13.50 22.87 -0.06
CA ALA A 506 -12.26 22.92 -0.82
C ALA A 506 -11.84 21.53 -1.37
N PHE A 507 -12.05 20.45 -0.61
CA PHE A 507 -11.58 19.11 -0.96
C PHE A 507 -12.58 18.27 -1.76
N ILE A 508 -13.85 18.18 -1.32
CA ILE A 508 -14.80 17.19 -1.85
C ILE A 508 -15.06 17.33 -3.36
N PRO A 509 -15.23 18.53 -3.94
CA PRO A 509 -15.44 18.67 -5.39
C PRO A 509 -14.32 18.07 -6.24
N ARG A 510 -13.10 17.97 -5.70
CA ARG A 510 -11.95 17.35 -6.38
C ARG A 510 -11.94 15.86 -6.09
N PHE A 511 -12.14 15.48 -4.83
CA PHE A 511 -12.24 14.07 -4.42
C PHE A 511 -13.28 13.28 -5.23
N MET A 512 -14.42 13.89 -5.58
CA MET A 512 -15.45 13.29 -6.43
C MET A 512 -14.94 12.83 -7.81
N ARG A 513 -13.89 13.45 -8.37
CA ARG A 513 -13.34 13.06 -9.68
C ARG A 513 -12.74 11.65 -9.70
N HIS A 514 -12.41 11.09 -8.53
CA HIS A 514 -11.92 9.72 -8.37
C HIS A 514 -13.03 8.66 -8.33
N GLY A 515 -14.31 9.06 -8.30
CA GLY A 515 -15.43 8.12 -8.25
C GLY A 515 -15.77 7.58 -6.84
N SER A 516 -15.11 8.08 -5.78
CA SER A 516 -15.39 7.70 -4.38
C SER A 516 -16.63 8.40 -3.80
N TYR A 517 -17.75 8.28 -4.51
CA TYR A 517 -19.00 9.00 -4.23
C TYR A 517 -19.61 8.64 -2.87
N ALA A 518 -19.48 7.40 -2.41
CA ALA A 518 -20.04 6.98 -1.10
C ALA A 518 -19.38 7.74 0.08
N LEU A 519 -18.04 7.80 0.10
CA LEU A 519 -17.30 8.54 1.12
C LEU A 519 -17.55 10.06 0.99
N ALA A 520 -17.54 10.59 -0.23
CA ALA A 520 -17.87 12.00 -0.47
C ALA A 520 -19.26 12.36 0.08
N GLY A 521 -20.25 11.49 -0.13
CA GLY A 521 -21.61 11.66 0.37
C GLY A 521 -21.68 11.73 1.90
N LEU A 522 -20.99 10.83 2.60
CA LEU A 522 -20.93 10.82 4.07
C LEU A 522 -20.35 12.14 4.62
N HIS A 523 -19.19 12.57 4.11
CA HIS A 523 -18.56 13.80 4.59
C HIS A 523 -19.34 15.06 4.21
N LEU A 524 -20.07 15.05 3.08
CA LEU A 524 -20.98 16.14 2.74
C LEU A 524 -22.16 16.22 3.71
N GLN A 525 -22.73 15.10 4.14
CA GLN A 525 -23.79 15.10 5.16
C GLN A 525 -23.30 15.73 6.48
N HIS A 526 -22.14 15.29 6.99
CA HIS A 526 -21.51 15.88 8.18
C HIS A 526 -21.25 17.39 8.01
N ALA A 527 -20.79 17.81 6.83
CA ALA A 527 -20.54 19.23 6.55
C ALA A 527 -21.85 20.05 6.43
N ILE A 528 -22.93 19.48 5.90
CA ILE A 528 -24.25 20.14 5.83
C ILE A 528 -24.79 20.36 7.25
N GLU A 529 -24.71 19.36 8.12
CA GLU A 529 -25.09 19.49 9.53
C GLU A 529 -24.28 20.59 10.24
N ALA A 530 -22.97 20.63 10.01
CA ALA A 530 -22.10 21.68 10.54
C ALA A 530 -22.47 23.08 10.00
N ALA A 531 -22.75 23.21 8.70
CA ALA A 531 -23.17 24.48 8.09
C ALA A 531 -24.55 24.95 8.62
N GLN A 532 -25.45 24.01 8.90
CA GLN A 532 -26.74 24.27 9.57
C GLN A 532 -26.54 24.76 10.99
N ALA A 533 -25.67 24.11 11.77
CA ALA A 533 -25.33 24.54 13.13
C ALA A 533 -24.75 25.96 13.17
N LEU A 534 -23.94 26.32 12.16
CA LEU A 534 -23.40 27.67 11.99
C LEU A 534 -24.38 28.68 11.36
N SER A 535 -25.57 28.24 10.94
CA SER A 535 -26.55 29.07 10.19
C SER A 535 -25.98 29.71 8.92
N ARG A 536 -24.98 29.09 8.28
CA ARG A 536 -24.30 29.59 7.08
C ARG A 536 -25.04 29.15 5.82
N LYS A 537 -26.15 29.83 5.50
CA LYS A 537 -27.04 29.48 4.38
C LYS A 537 -26.32 29.35 3.02
N GLN A 538 -25.32 30.19 2.75
CA GLN A 538 -24.50 30.09 1.54
C GLN A 538 -23.82 28.73 1.40
N ASP A 539 -23.21 28.24 2.49
CA ASP A 539 -22.47 26.97 2.48
C ASP A 539 -23.43 25.78 2.49
N ILE A 540 -24.58 25.89 3.17
CA ILE A 540 -25.65 24.88 3.11
C ILE A 540 -26.05 24.64 1.65
N ALA A 541 -26.35 25.70 0.91
CA ALA A 541 -26.72 25.59 -0.49
C ALA A 541 -25.58 25.01 -1.33
N LEU A 542 -24.34 25.44 -1.14
CA LEU A 542 -23.21 24.92 -1.91
C LEU A 542 -22.92 23.44 -1.61
N LEU A 543 -23.01 23.01 -0.35
CA LEU A 543 -22.82 21.62 0.05
C LEU A 543 -23.98 20.73 -0.43
N GLN A 544 -25.22 21.21 -0.40
CA GLN A 544 -26.37 20.50 -0.98
C GLN A 544 -26.24 20.32 -2.49
N LEU A 545 -25.67 21.30 -3.20
CA LEU A 545 -25.36 21.17 -4.62
C LEU A 545 -24.36 20.01 -4.85
N TYR A 546 -23.26 19.97 -4.08
CA TYR A 546 -22.30 18.86 -4.19
C TYR A 546 -22.89 17.51 -3.78
N TYR A 547 -23.76 17.47 -2.77
CA TYR A 547 -24.39 16.24 -2.31
C TYR A 547 -25.37 15.69 -3.35
N GLY A 548 -26.17 16.56 -3.97
CA GLY A 548 -27.02 16.18 -5.09
C GLY A 548 -26.20 15.65 -6.29
N GLN A 549 -25.04 16.24 -6.57
CA GLN A 549 -24.12 15.75 -7.62
C GLN A 549 -23.54 14.37 -7.29
N VAL A 550 -23.19 14.10 -6.02
CA VAL A 550 -22.82 12.75 -5.57
C VAL A 550 -23.93 11.74 -5.85
N LEU A 551 -25.18 12.08 -5.50
CA LEU A 551 -26.34 11.22 -5.71
C LEU A 551 -26.61 10.98 -7.20
N GLN A 552 -26.42 11.98 -8.06
CA GLN A 552 -26.48 11.82 -9.52
C GLN A 552 -25.48 10.76 -10.01
N GLN A 553 -24.24 10.78 -9.51
CA GLN A 553 -23.20 9.83 -9.91
C GLN A 553 -23.45 8.42 -9.36
N GLN A 554 -24.13 8.31 -8.21
CA GLN A 554 -24.60 7.03 -7.66
C GLN A 554 -25.85 6.50 -8.38
N GLY A 555 -26.50 7.31 -9.21
CA GLY A 555 -27.73 6.97 -9.92
C GLY A 555 -29.01 7.12 -9.10
N ASP A 556 -28.95 7.68 -7.89
CA ASP A 556 -30.13 7.99 -7.07
C ASP A 556 -30.74 9.33 -7.49
N PHE A 557 -31.39 9.30 -8.65
CA PHE A 557 -31.98 10.51 -9.25
C PHE A 557 -33.14 11.09 -8.43
N VAL A 558 -33.85 10.25 -7.68
CA VAL A 558 -34.98 10.70 -6.85
C VAL A 558 -34.47 11.48 -5.64
N GLN A 559 -33.48 10.95 -4.92
CA GLN A 559 -32.89 11.67 -3.80
C GLN A 559 -32.11 12.91 -4.26
N ALA A 560 -31.46 12.84 -5.42
CA ALA A 560 -30.81 13.99 -6.04
C ALA A 560 -31.82 15.11 -6.33
N GLU A 561 -32.98 14.80 -6.92
CA GLU A 561 -34.05 15.78 -7.20
C GLU A 561 -34.49 16.50 -5.91
N THR A 562 -34.79 15.75 -4.85
CA THR A 562 -35.18 16.33 -3.55
C THR A 562 -34.08 17.23 -2.98
N THR A 563 -32.84 16.74 -2.98
CA THR A 563 -31.68 17.50 -2.45
C THR A 563 -31.46 18.82 -3.20
N PHE A 564 -31.59 18.80 -4.53
CA PHE A 564 -31.46 20.01 -5.33
C PHE A 564 -32.64 20.96 -5.15
N GLN A 565 -33.86 20.48 -4.90
CA GLN A 565 -35.01 21.33 -4.58
C GLN A 565 -34.81 22.04 -3.24
N ASP A 566 -34.37 21.33 -2.22
CA ASP A 566 -34.07 21.90 -0.89
C ASP A 566 -32.98 22.98 -1.01
N GLY A 567 -31.89 22.68 -1.73
CA GLY A 567 -30.81 23.63 -1.96
C GLY A 567 -31.21 24.84 -2.83
N LEU A 568 -32.09 24.64 -3.80
CA LEU A 568 -32.67 25.73 -4.61
C LEU A 568 -33.49 26.68 -3.73
N GLU A 569 -34.25 26.16 -2.77
CA GLU A 569 -35.00 26.99 -1.83
C GLU A 569 -34.05 27.85 -0.98
N VAL A 570 -32.99 27.25 -0.43
CA VAL A 570 -31.96 28.00 0.33
C VAL A 570 -31.30 29.06 -0.55
N ALA A 571 -30.92 28.71 -1.79
CA ALA A 571 -30.33 29.64 -2.75
C ALA A 571 -31.25 30.83 -3.09
N ARG A 572 -32.57 30.59 -3.18
CA ARG A 572 -33.58 31.65 -3.35
C ARG A 572 -33.68 32.55 -2.13
N GLN A 573 -33.64 31.99 -0.92
CA GLN A 573 -33.70 32.77 0.32
C GLN A 573 -32.50 33.71 0.50
N ILE A 574 -31.32 33.34 0.00
CA ILE A 574 -30.11 34.16 0.04
C ILE A 574 -29.89 34.99 -1.23
N GLU A 575 -30.83 34.89 -2.20
CA GLU A 575 -30.80 35.61 -3.47
C GLU A 575 -29.53 35.36 -4.33
N ASP A 576 -28.86 34.22 -4.15
CA ASP A 576 -27.68 33.86 -4.93
C ASP A 576 -28.08 33.34 -6.31
N ARG A 577 -28.08 34.26 -7.28
CA ARG A 577 -28.41 33.96 -8.69
C ARG A 577 -27.48 32.92 -9.32
N SER A 578 -26.22 32.85 -8.90
CA SER A 578 -25.32 31.80 -9.36
C SER A 578 -25.83 30.46 -8.87
N LEU A 579 -26.00 30.26 -7.56
CA LEU A 579 -26.48 28.98 -7.03
C LEU A 579 -27.87 28.58 -7.56
N ILE A 580 -28.81 29.52 -7.66
CA ILE A 580 -30.13 29.27 -8.25
C ILE A 580 -30.00 28.66 -9.66
N SER A 581 -29.15 29.25 -10.51
CA SER A 581 -28.93 28.74 -11.86
C SER A 581 -28.24 27.35 -11.88
N ALA A 582 -27.40 27.03 -10.89
CA ALA A 582 -26.75 25.70 -10.77
C ALA A 582 -27.79 24.64 -10.45
N PHE A 583 -28.61 24.88 -9.42
CA PHE A 583 -29.67 23.96 -9.04
C PHE A 583 -30.66 23.72 -10.16
N LEU A 584 -31.05 24.77 -10.89
CA LEU A 584 -31.95 24.63 -12.05
C LEU A 584 -31.32 23.81 -13.18
N ASN A 585 -30.03 23.98 -13.45
CA ASN A 585 -29.29 23.14 -14.39
C ASN A 585 -29.29 21.66 -13.97
N ASP A 586 -28.95 21.39 -12.71
CA ASP A 586 -28.79 20.03 -12.19
C ASP A 586 -30.15 19.32 -11.99
N LEU A 587 -31.21 20.06 -11.63
CA LEU A 587 -32.60 19.59 -11.65
C LEU A 587 -33.06 19.25 -13.07
N GLY A 588 -32.73 20.10 -14.04
CA GLY A 588 -32.99 19.85 -15.45
C GLY A 588 -32.32 18.57 -15.94
N TRP A 589 -31.06 18.37 -15.59
CA TRP A 589 -30.32 17.15 -15.93
C TRP A 589 -30.93 15.90 -15.29
N VAL A 590 -31.24 15.94 -13.99
CA VAL A 590 -31.85 14.81 -13.26
C VAL A 590 -33.22 14.45 -13.82
N ASN A 591 -34.06 15.45 -14.09
CA ASN A 591 -35.38 15.24 -14.68
C ASN A 591 -35.29 14.67 -16.10
N THR A 592 -34.26 15.05 -16.88
CA THR A 592 -33.97 14.43 -18.18
C THR A 592 -33.67 12.93 -18.01
N LYS A 593 -32.86 12.55 -17.02
CA LYS A 593 -32.55 11.13 -16.74
C LYS A 593 -33.76 10.33 -16.27
N MET A 594 -34.71 10.96 -15.59
CA MET A 594 -35.98 10.35 -15.18
C MET A 594 -37.04 10.34 -16.29
N GLY A 595 -36.77 10.89 -17.49
CA GLY A 595 -37.72 10.96 -18.59
C GLY A 595 -38.80 12.03 -18.45
N LYS A 596 -38.67 12.95 -17.47
CA LYS A 596 -39.59 14.08 -17.23
C LYS A 596 -39.16 15.28 -18.07
N TYR A 597 -39.23 15.15 -19.39
CA TYR A 597 -38.64 16.12 -20.33
C TYR A 597 -39.24 17.52 -20.27
N ASP A 598 -40.57 17.65 -20.13
CA ASP A 598 -41.23 18.96 -20.04
C ASP A 598 -40.79 19.73 -18.78
N LEU A 599 -40.71 19.03 -17.64
CA LEU A 599 -40.25 19.61 -16.38
C LEU A 599 -38.75 19.98 -16.44
N ALA A 600 -37.95 19.13 -17.10
CA ALA A 600 -36.54 19.42 -17.33
C ALA A 600 -36.36 20.71 -18.17
N GLU A 601 -37.14 20.86 -19.24
CA GLU A 601 -37.11 22.05 -20.08
C GLU A 601 -37.45 23.33 -19.30
N ASP A 602 -38.50 23.30 -18.47
CA ASP A 602 -38.89 24.46 -17.65
C ASP A 602 -37.76 24.90 -16.69
N TYR A 603 -37.19 23.96 -15.94
CA TYR A 603 -36.05 24.26 -15.05
C TYR A 603 -34.86 24.83 -15.83
N LEU A 604 -34.50 24.21 -16.95
CA LEU A 604 -33.37 24.65 -17.76
C LEU A 604 -33.60 26.03 -18.37
N GLN A 605 -34.81 26.35 -18.84
CA GLN A 605 -35.10 27.64 -19.44
C GLN A 605 -35.09 28.78 -18.39
N GLN A 606 -35.57 28.51 -17.18
CA GLN A 606 -35.41 29.42 -16.04
C GLN A 606 -33.92 29.62 -15.70
N GLY A 607 -33.17 28.52 -15.59
CA GLY A 607 -31.73 28.55 -15.31
C GLY A 607 -30.94 29.31 -16.35
N LEU A 608 -31.26 29.13 -17.64
CA LEU A 608 -30.62 29.79 -18.78
C LEU A 608 -30.83 31.30 -18.73
N THR A 609 -32.05 31.72 -18.39
CA THR A 609 -32.41 33.13 -18.25
C THR A 609 -31.56 33.80 -17.18
N ILE A 610 -31.42 33.15 -16.02
CA ILE A 610 -30.59 33.64 -14.91
C ILE A 610 -29.11 33.64 -15.29
N ALA A 611 -28.60 32.56 -15.90
CA ALA A 611 -27.22 32.45 -16.34
C ALA A 611 -26.83 33.57 -17.33
N ARG A 612 -27.73 33.90 -18.27
CA ARG A 612 -27.57 35.04 -19.19
C ARG A 612 -27.55 36.38 -18.47
N GLN A 613 -28.39 36.57 -17.45
CA GLN A 613 -28.41 37.82 -16.66
C GLN A 613 -27.12 38.05 -15.87
N ILE A 614 -26.51 36.99 -15.33
CA ILE A 614 -25.26 37.08 -14.55
C ILE A 614 -23.99 36.96 -15.41
N GLY A 615 -24.12 36.63 -16.70
CA GLY A 615 -23.00 36.48 -17.63
C GLY A 615 -22.16 35.21 -17.43
N ASP A 616 -22.71 34.15 -16.83
CA ASP A 616 -21.99 32.88 -16.62
C ASP A 616 -21.98 32.06 -17.92
N LEU A 617 -21.02 32.37 -18.81
CA LEU A 617 -20.89 31.73 -20.13
C LEU A 617 -20.74 30.21 -20.04
N LYS A 618 -20.03 29.70 -19.02
CA LYS A 618 -19.84 28.27 -18.82
C LYS A 618 -21.17 27.58 -18.52
N ARG A 619 -21.98 28.18 -17.65
CA ARG A 619 -23.29 27.64 -17.29
C ARG A 619 -24.31 27.79 -18.39
N ILE A 620 -24.30 28.89 -19.14
CA ILE A 620 -25.12 29.05 -20.36
C ILE A 620 -24.82 27.87 -21.30
N SER A 621 -23.54 27.61 -21.58
CA SER A 621 -23.14 26.47 -22.42
C SER A 621 -23.59 25.13 -21.83
N SER A 622 -23.46 24.91 -20.53
CA SER A 622 -23.89 23.67 -19.88
C SER A 622 -25.41 23.45 -19.99
N ILE A 623 -26.21 24.50 -19.74
CA ILE A 623 -27.67 24.42 -19.83
C ILE A 623 -28.12 24.18 -21.28
N LEU A 624 -27.51 24.86 -22.25
CA LEU A 624 -27.79 24.66 -23.67
C LEU A 624 -27.50 23.22 -24.13
N MET A 625 -26.46 22.59 -23.58
CA MET A 625 -26.15 21.18 -23.83
C MET A 625 -27.31 20.27 -23.40
N VAL A 626 -27.85 20.50 -22.20
CA VAL A 626 -28.94 19.69 -21.66
C VAL A 626 -30.25 19.99 -22.39
N LEU A 627 -30.55 21.25 -22.70
CA LEU A 627 -31.71 21.64 -23.51
C LEU A 627 -31.66 21.01 -24.91
N GLY A 628 -30.48 20.95 -25.53
CA GLY A 628 -30.28 20.25 -26.79
C GLY A 628 -30.63 18.76 -26.67
N SER A 629 -30.12 18.09 -25.63
CA SER A 629 -30.44 16.70 -25.32
C SER A 629 -31.95 16.48 -25.10
N VAL A 630 -32.60 17.33 -24.29
CA VAL A 630 -34.05 17.28 -24.05
C VAL A 630 -34.83 17.45 -25.35
N SER A 631 -34.41 18.39 -26.21
CA SER A 631 -35.06 18.64 -27.50
C SER A 631 -34.92 17.44 -28.45
N ILE A 632 -33.80 16.70 -28.41
CA ILE A 632 -33.64 15.43 -29.15
C ILE A 632 -34.69 14.41 -28.68
N TYR A 633 -34.86 14.24 -27.37
CA TYR A 633 -35.85 13.30 -26.82
C TYR A 633 -37.30 13.69 -27.11
N LEU A 634 -37.58 14.99 -27.22
CA LEU A 634 -38.88 15.51 -27.65
C LEU A 634 -39.09 15.47 -29.17
N GLY A 635 -38.06 15.10 -29.95
CA GLY A 635 -38.11 15.04 -31.42
C GLY A 635 -37.98 16.39 -32.13
N ASP A 636 -37.71 17.48 -31.40
CA ASP A 636 -37.47 18.81 -31.98
C ASP A 636 -35.97 18.99 -32.31
N TYR A 637 -35.55 18.34 -33.40
CA TYR A 637 -34.15 18.32 -33.82
C TYR A 637 -33.64 19.70 -34.29
N ALA A 638 -34.54 20.59 -34.74
CA ALA A 638 -34.17 21.94 -35.18
C ALA A 638 -33.84 22.83 -33.98
N LYS A 639 -34.68 22.77 -32.93
CA LYS A 639 -34.42 23.46 -31.67
C LYS A 639 -33.17 22.91 -30.97
N SER A 640 -32.99 21.59 -30.98
CA SER A 640 -31.76 20.94 -30.50
C SER A 640 -30.52 21.49 -31.21
N GLU A 641 -30.52 21.54 -32.54
CA GLU A 641 -29.39 22.05 -33.32
C GLU A 641 -29.08 23.51 -32.97
N ALA A 642 -30.09 24.36 -32.83
CA ALA A 642 -29.91 25.76 -32.44
C ALA A 642 -29.23 25.90 -31.06
N TYR A 643 -29.72 25.17 -30.04
CA TYR A 643 -29.14 25.20 -28.71
C TYR A 643 -27.69 24.67 -28.70
N LEU A 644 -27.45 23.53 -29.36
CA LEU A 644 -26.13 22.90 -29.38
C LEU A 644 -25.10 23.74 -30.16
N GLN A 645 -25.49 24.42 -31.25
CA GLN A 645 -24.60 25.33 -32.00
C GLN A 645 -24.28 26.60 -31.22
N GLU A 646 -25.26 27.18 -30.50
CA GLU A 646 -25.00 28.29 -29.59
C GLU A 646 -24.03 27.86 -28.48
N GLY A 647 -24.30 26.73 -27.83
CA GLY A 647 -23.47 26.18 -26.78
C GLY A 647 -22.05 25.83 -27.26
N LEU A 648 -21.90 25.24 -28.45
CA LEU A 648 -20.59 24.93 -29.04
C LEU A 648 -19.75 26.20 -29.23
N ARG A 649 -20.33 27.28 -29.76
CA ARG A 649 -19.63 28.56 -29.91
C ARG A 649 -19.18 29.13 -28.57
N LEU A 650 -20.02 29.05 -27.55
CA LEU A 650 -19.69 29.52 -26.20
C LEU A 650 -18.57 28.67 -25.57
N ALA A 651 -18.66 27.34 -25.65
CA ALA A 651 -17.63 26.43 -25.16
C ALA A 651 -16.26 26.70 -25.81
N GLN A 652 -16.24 26.93 -27.12
CA GLN A 652 -15.02 27.31 -27.85
C GLN A 652 -14.50 28.68 -27.43
N GLN A 653 -15.39 29.67 -27.23
CA GLN A 653 -15.02 31.02 -26.80
C GLN A 653 -14.34 31.02 -25.42
N ILE A 654 -14.82 30.20 -24.48
CA ILE A 654 -14.22 30.08 -23.14
C ILE A 654 -13.07 29.07 -23.05
N GLY A 655 -12.73 28.40 -24.16
CA GLY A 655 -11.67 27.39 -24.20
C GLY A 655 -11.99 26.09 -23.45
N ASP A 656 -13.27 25.81 -23.15
CA ASP A 656 -13.69 24.59 -22.46
C ASP A 656 -13.76 23.43 -23.45
N GLN A 657 -12.66 22.68 -23.51
CA GLN A 657 -12.51 21.53 -24.41
C GLN A 657 -13.46 20.38 -24.06
N GLU A 658 -13.87 20.25 -22.80
CA GLU A 658 -14.81 19.20 -22.38
C GLU A 658 -16.23 19.50 -22.87
N LEU A 659 -16.72 20.72 -22.63
CA LEU A 659 -18.01 21.15 -23.14
C LEU A 659 -18.04 21.13 -24.67
N THR A 660 -16.95 21.52 -25.33
CA THR A 660 -16.83 21.43 -26.79
C THR A 660 -17.00 19.97 -27.26
N CYS A 661 -16.36 19.02 -26.59
CA CYS A 661 -16.49 17.61 -26.91
C CYS A 661 -17.93 17.09 -26.72
N PHE A 662 -18.61 17.49 -25.65
CA PHE A 662 -20.00 17.12 -25.42
C PHE A 662 -20.94 17.68 -26.48
N MET A 663 -20.76 18.94 -26.86
CA MET A 663 -21.56 19.59 -27.91
C MET A 663 -21.42 18.87 -29.25
N LEU A 664 -20.18 18.54 -29.65
CA LEU A 664 -19.93 17.76 -30.87
C LEU A 664 -20.59 16.38 -30.80
N SER A 665 -20.51 15.70 -29.66
CA SER A 665 -21.20 14.42 -29.47
C SER A 665 -22.71 14.56 -29.63
N ASN A 666 -23.34 15.54 -28.99
CA ASN A 666 -24.79 15.73 -29.05
C ASN A 666 -25.25 16.21 -30.43
N LEU A 667 -24.47 17.04 -31.12
CA LEU A 667 -24.73 17.40 -32.52
C LEU A 667 -24.66 16.19 -33.44
N GLY A 668 -23.69 15.29 -33.20
CA GLY A 668 -23.60 14.02 -33.91
C GLY A 668 -24.82 13.14 -33.69
N VAL A 669 -25.30 13.03 -32.44
CA VAL A 669 -26.54 12.29 -32.12
C VAL A 669 -27.74 12.95 -32.80
N ASN A 670 -27.89 14.27 -32.71
CA ASN A 670 -28.99 15.01 -33.34
C ASN A 670 -29.03 14.79 -34.87
N ALA A 671 -27.88 14.88 -35.53
CA ALA A 671 -27.75 14.60 -36.97
C ALA A 671 -28.09 13.13 -37.28
N GLY A 672 -27.63 12.18 -36.46
CA GLY A 672 -27.94 10.76 -36.61
C GLY A 672 -29.43 10.46 -36.51
N GLN A 673 -30.15 11.08 -35.57
CA GLN A 673 -31.60 10.92 -35.42
C GLN A 673 -32.39 11.50 -36.59
N ARG A 674 -31.84 12.50 -37.30
CA ARG A 674 -32.39 13.02 -38.55
C ARG A 674 -32.08 12.17 -39.78
N GLY A 675 -31.24 11.13 -39.64
CA GLY A 675 -30.74 10.32 -40.75
C GLY A 675 -29.54 10.93 -41.49
N ASP A 676 -29.00 12.06 -41.02
CA ASP A 676 -27.85 12.75 -41.59
C ASP A 676 -26.52 12.09 -41.16
N PHE A 677 -26.37 10.79 -41.41
CA PHE A 677 -25.27 9.94 -40.91
C PHE A 677 -23.88 10.43 -41.31
N SER A 678 -23.73 11.03 -42.49
CA SER A 678 -22.43 11.59 -42.92
C SER A 678 -22.00 12.77 -42.05
N ILE A 679 -22.95 13.63 -41.68
CA ILE A 679 -22.71 14.79 -40.79
C ILE A 679 -22.46 14.30 -39.37
N ALA A 680 -23.25 13.32 -38.90
CA ALA A 680 -23.05 12.70 -37.59
C ALA A 680 -21.63 12.12 -37.43
N ALA A 681 -21.15 11.38 -38.43
CA ALA A 681 -19.80 10.82 -38.44
C ALA A 681 -18.71 11.91 -38.42
N GLN A 682 -18.94 13.07 -39.05
CA GLN A 682 -18.01 14.20 -39.00
C GLN A 682 -17.91 14.75 -37.57
N TYR A 683 -19.05 15.06 -36.94
CA TYR A 683 -19.06 15.56 -35.56
C TYR A 683 -18.42 14.58 -34.57
N PHE A 684 -18.70 13.28 -34.70
CA PHE A 684 -18.08 12.28 -33.84
C PHE A 684 -16.57 12.18 -34.04
N ARG A 685 -16.05 12.31 -35.27
CA ARG A 685 -14.59 12.32 -35.53
C ARG A 685 -13.91 13.56 -34.98
N GLU A 686 -14.53 14.73 -35.12
CA GLU A 686 -14.03 15.98 -34.54
C GLU A 686 -13.99 15.90 -33.01
N GLY A 687 -15.08 15.42 -32.39
CA GLY A 687 -15.15 15.16 -30.95
C GLY A 687 -14.11 14.14 -30.51
N LEU A 688 -13.88 13.07 -31.28
CA LEU A 688 -12.92 12.01 -30.96
C LEU A 688 -11.48 12.52 -31.00
N ALA A 689 -11.14 13.35 -31.99
CA ALA A 689 -9.84 14.01 -32.06
C ALA A 689 -9.59 14.90 -30.84
N LEU A 690 -10.61 15.65 -30.41
CA LEU A 690 -10.53 16.48 -29.21
C LEU A 690 -10.42 15.62 -27.93
N ALA A 691 -11.24 14.58 -27.80
CA ALA A 691 -11.23 13.65 -26.67
C ALA A 691 -9.86 12.97 -26.48
N ARG A 692 -9.19 12.61 -27.58
CA ARG A 692 -7.82 12.10 -27.58
C ARG A 692 -6.81 13.14 -27.10
N LYS A 693 -6.94 14.39 -27.55
CA LYS A 693 -6.07 15.49 -27.12
C LYS A 693 -6.16 15.77 -25.61
N ILE A 694 -7.36 15.66 -25.04
CA ILE A 694 -7.58 15.86 -23.58
C ILE A 694 -7.35 14.60 -22.73
N GLY A 695 -7.08 13.45 -23.36
CA GLY A 695 -6.80 12.19 -22.65
C GLY A 695 -8.00 11.54 -21.94
N GLN A 696 -9.24 11.91 -22.28
CA GLN A 696 -10.43 11.40 -21.58
C GLN A 696 -10.95 10.10 -22.19
N LYS A 697 -10.45 8.97 -21.66
CA LYS A 697 -10.77 7.61 -22.11
C LYS A 697 -12.27 7.31 -22.17
N ASP A 698 -13.03 7.77 -21.18
CA ASP A 698 -14.49 7.62 -21.17
C ASP A 698 -15.17 8.23 -22.39
N ARG A 699 -14.77 9.46 -22.74
CA ARG A 699 -15.33 10.18 -23.89
C ARG A 699 -14.93 9.53 -25.20
N ILE A 700 -13.66 9.13 -25.31
CA ILE A 700 -13.15 8.39 -26.47
C ILE A 700 -14.01 7.16 -26.71
N CYS A 701 -14.26 6.37 -25.65
CA CYS A 701 -15.09 5.19 -25.73
C CYS A 701 -16.53 5.50 -26.18
N SER A 702 -17.17 6.52 -25.59
CA SER A 702 -18.54 6.91 -25.96
C SER A 702 -18.65 7.35 -27.43
N LEU A 703 -17.68 8.13 -27.91
CA LEU A 703 -17.63 8.60 -29.29
C LEU A 703 -17.36 7.47 -30.28
N LEU A 704 -16.51 6.50 -29.93
CA LEU A 704 -16.28 5.30 -30.76
C LEU A 704 -17.52 4.41 -30.84
N THR A 705 -18.30 4.29 -29.76
CA THR A 705 -19.59 3.58 -29.79
C THR A 705 -20.56 4.26 -30.76
N ASN A 706 -20.70 5.58 -30.68
CA ASN A 706 -21.60 6.32 -31.56
C ASN A 706 -21.12 6.34 -33.03
N LEU A 707 -19.81 6.54 -33.23
CA LEU A 707 -19.19 6.54 -34.55
C LEU A 707 -19.33 5.16 -35.23
N SER A 708 -19.09 4.07 -34.52
CA SER A 708 -19.26 2.72 -35.07
C SER A 708 -20.71 2.44 -35.48
N GLY A 709 -21.69 2.90 -34.67
CA GLY A 709 -23.11 2.83 -35.02
C GLY A 709 -23.41 3.56 -36.34
N VAL A 710 -22.93 4.80 -36.49
CA VAL A 710 -23.14 5.58 -37.72
C VAL A 710 -22.36 5.00 -38.92
N GLU A 711 -21.18 4.44 -38.71
CA GLU A 711 -20.40 3.78 -39.76
C GLU A 711 -21.09 2.51 -40.28
N ILE A 712 -21.80 1.78 -39.42
CA ILE A 712 -22.67 0.67 -39.80
C ILE A 712 -23.81 1.15 -40.71
N GLU A 713 -24.50 2.22 -40.33
CA GLU A 713 -25.59 2.80 -41.15
C GLU A 713 -25.10 3.27 -42.53
N LEU A 714 -23.87 3.77 -42.61
CA LEU A 714 -23.23 4.16 -43.87
C LEU A 714 -22.72 2.97 -44.70
N GLY A 715 -22.88 1.72 -44.22
CA GLY A 715 -22.35 0.51 -44.84
C GLY A 715 -20.81 0.41 -44.79
N LYS A 716 -20.14 1.23 -43.98
CA LYS A 716 -18.68 1.29 -43.83
C LYS A 716 -18.20 0.29 -42.78
N TYR A 717 -18.57 -0.98 -42.94
CA TYR A 717 -18.39 -2.00 -41.92
C TYR A 717 -16.93 -2.23 -41.48
N GLN A 718 -15.95 -2.02 -42.37
CA GLN A 718 -14.53 -2.13 -42.00
C GLN A 718 -14.06 -0.99 -41.10
N GLN A 719 -14.61 0.22 -41.28
CA GLN A 719 -14.32 1.36 -40.40
C GLN A 719 -15.00 1.14 -39.05
N ALA A 720 -16.25 0.67 -39.04
CA ALA A 720 -16.95 0.30 -37.83
C ALA A 720 -16.21 -0.81 -37.04
N GLU A 721 -15.64 -1.83 -37.71
CA GLU A 721 -14.79 -2.85 -37.06
C GLU A 721 -13.59 -2.22 -36.34
N ASN A 722 -12.90 -1.27 -36.99
CA ASN A 722 -11.74 -0.59 -36.41
C ASN A 722 -12.14 0.28 -35.21
N SER A 723 -13.23 1.07 -35.36
CA SER A 723 -13.79 1.90 -34.29
C SER A 723 -14.23 1.07 -33.08
N CYS A 724 -14.86 -0.09 -33.33
CA CYS A 724 -15.26 -1.02 -32.27
C CYS A 724 -14.04 -1.62 -31.56
N GLN A 725 -13.01 -2.04 -32.30
CA GLN A 725 -11.82 -2.66 -31.72
C GLN A 725 -11.09 -1.71 -30.77
N GLU A 726 -10.85 -0.47 -31.20
CA GLU A 726 -10.27 0.57 -30.34
C GLU A 726 -11.16 0.85 -29.12
N GLY A 727 -12.48 0.96 -29.33
CA GLY A 727 -13.44 1.21 -28.26
C GLY A 727 -13.45 0.09 -27.21
N LEU A 728 -13.38 -1.17 -27.64
CA LEU A 728 -13.39 -2.34 -26.74
C LEU A 728 -12.13 -2.38 -25.87
N GLU A 729 -10.95 -2.07 -26.43
CA GLU A 729 -9.70 -1.98 -25.69
C GLU A 729 -9.77 -0.91 -24.60
N ILE A 730 -10.29 0.26 -24.95
CA ILE A 730 -10.45 1.36 -23.99
C ILE A 730 -11.49 1.00 -22.94
N ALA A 731 -12.67 0.49 -23.34
CA ALA A 731 -13.74 0.08 -22.43
C ALA A 731 -13.28 -0.96 -21.41
N TYR A 732 -12.39 -1.88 -21.83
CA TYR A 732 -11.76 -2.85 -20.95
C TYR A 732 -10.83 -2.19 -19.93
N GLN A 733 -10.00 -1.22 -20.36
CA GLN A 733 -9.10 -0.49 -19.46
C GLN A 733 -9.82 0.35 -18.41
N ILE A 734 -10.99 0.91 -18.73
CA ILE A 734 -11.80 1.72 -17.81
C ILE A 734 -12.87 0.90 -17.06
N GLU A 735 -12.89 -0.42 -17.26
CA GLU A 735 -13.86 -1.36 -16.67
C GLU A 735 -15.35 -1.01 -16.89
N HIS A 736 -15.68 -0.28 -17.96
CA HIS A 736 -17.06 0.16 -18.23
C HIS A 736 -17.84 -0.90 -19.02
N LYS A 737 -18.53 -1.77 -18.26
CA LYS A 737 -19.19 -2.98 -18.78
C LYS A 737 -20.34 -2.70 -19.77
N GLU A 738 -21.10 -1.64 -19.57
CA GLU A 738 -22.21 -1.26 -20.47
C GLU A 738 -21.69 -0.84 -21.84
N ARG A 739 -20.67 0.02 -21.89
CA ARG A 739 -20.05 0.42 -23.15
C ARG A 739 -19.39 -0.75 -23.85
N LEU A 740 -18.73 -1.63 -23.09
CA LEU A 740 -18.16 -2.87 -23.62
C LEU A 740 -19.25 -3.73 -24.30
N SER A 741 -20.42 -3.87 -23.67
CA SER A 741 -21.56 -4.61 -24.25
C SER A 741 -22.09 -3.95 -25.53
N ALA A 742 -22.25 -2.63 -25.54
CA ALA A 742 -22.73 -1.89 -26.71
C ALA A 742 -21.76 -1.98 -27.89
N LEU A 743 -20.46 -1.86 -27.64
CA LEU A 743 -19.42 -2.01 -28.66
C LEU A 743 -19.36 -3.44 -29.22
N LEU A 744 -19.59 -4.46 -28.40
CA LEU A 744 -19.70 -5.85 -28.87
C LEU A 744 -20.92 -6.05 -29.78
N ILE A 745 -22.05 -5.39 -29.50
CA ILE A 745 -23.23 -5.41 -30.38
C ILE A 745 -22.87 -4.78 -31.73
N ASN A 746 -22.32 -3.56 -31.72
CA ASN A 746 -21.91 -2.87 -32.95
C ASN A 746 -20.88 -3.68 -33.75
N GLN A 747 -19.91 -4.30 -33.08
CA GLN A 747 -18.93 -5.17 -33.73
C GLN A 747 -19.61 -6.40 -34.37
N GLY A 748 -20.59 -7.00 -33.70
CA GLY A 748 -21.39 -8.09 -34.24
C GLY A 748 -22.14 -7.69 -35.51
N ILE A 749 -22.79 -6.52 -35.49
CA ILE A 749 -23.51 -5.97 -36.65
C ILE A 749 -22.53 -5.69 -37.81
N ALA A 750 -21.37 -5.09 -37.53
CA ALA A 750 -20.33 -4.84 -38.52
C ALA A 750 -19.81 -6.15 -39.15
N PHE A 751 -19.57 -7.20 -38.35
CA PHE A 751 -19.18 -8.51 -38.88
C PHE A 751 -20.27 -9.17 -39.73
N ARG A 752 -21.53 -9.05 -39.31
CA ARG A 752 -22.68 -9.54 -40.08
C ARG A 752 -22.75 -8.85 -41.45
N GLY A 753 -22.61 -7.53 -41.50
CA GLY A 753 -22.55 -6.76 -42.75
C GLY A 753 -21.38 -7.16 -43.67
N GLN A 754 -20.26 -7.61 -43.11
CA GLN A 754 -19.12 -8.16 -43.85
C GLN A 754 -19.25 -9.66 -44.19
N ARG A 755 -20.36 -10.31 -43.83
CA ARG A 755 -20.58 -11.77 -43.95
C ARG A 755 -19.58 -12.63 -43.16
N LYS A 756 -18.97 -12.07 -42.11
CA LYS A 756 -18.09 -12.78 -41.16
C LYS A 756 -18.93 -13.41 -40.04
N PHE A 757 -19.87 -14.29 -40.38
CA PHE A 757 -20.94 -14.75 -39.47
C PHE A 757 -20.46 -15.39 -38.16
N GLU A 758 -19.40 -16.21 -38.20
CA GLU A 758 -18.82 -16.80 -36.98
C GLU A 758 -18.26 -15.77 -36.00
N ARG A 759 -17.67 -14.68 -36.52
CA ARG A 759 -17.20 -13.57 -35.68
C ARG A 759 -18.38 -12.77 -35.13
N ALA A 760 -19.41 -12.52 -35.95
CA ALA A 760 -20.64 -11.85 -35.53
C ALA A 760 -21.32 -12.59 -34.37
N LYS A 761 -21.47 -13.92 -34.50
CA LYS A 761 -22.05 -14.80 -33.48
C LYS A 761 -21.32 -14.68 -32.14
N ARG A 762 -19.98 -14.79 -32.15
CA ARG A 762 -19.16 -14.64 -30.93
C ARG A 762 -19.32 -13.27 -30.29
N SER A 763 -19.36 -12.19 -31.06
CA SER A 763 -19.53 -10.84 -30.53
C SER A 763 -20.89 -10.68 -29.84
N PHE A 764 -21.97 -11.18 -30.45
CA PHE A 764 -23.31 -11.16 -29.82
C PHE A 764 -23.39 -12.04 -28.56
N GLU A 765 -22.85 -13.27 -28.59
CA GLU A 765 -22.82 -14.16 -27.42
C GLU A 765 -22.04 -13.55 -26.24
N ASN A 766 -20.90 -12.92 -26.52
CA ASN A 766 -20.11 -12.21 -25.51
C ASN A 766 -20.88 -11.00 -24.94
N SER A 767 -21.58 -10.24 -25.79
CA SER A 767 -22.41 -9.12 -25.32
C SER A 767 -23.57 -9.63 -24.46
N LEU A 768 -24.28 -10.69 -24.85
CA LEU A 768 -25.36 -11.28 -24.08
C LEU A 768 -24.89 -11.79 -22.71
N LYS A 769 -23.74 -12.46 -22.66
CA LYS A 769 -23.15 -12.92 -21.40
C LYS A 769 -22.85 -11.74 -20.47
N LEU A 770 -22.34 -10.65 -21.02
CA LEU A 770 -22.03 -9.44 -20.26
C LEU A 770 -23.30 -8.71 -19.80
N ALA A 771 -24.25 -8.47 -20.70
CA ALA A 771 -25.53 -7.82 -20.41
C ALA A 771 -26.33 -8.56 -19.34
N ARG A 772 -26.33 -9.90 -19.36
CA ARG A 772 -26.94 -10.74 -18.31
C ARG A 772 -26.23 -10.60 -16.96
N LYS A 773 -24.90 -10.46 -16.95
CA LYS A 773 -24.11 -10.22 -15.73
C LYS A 773 -24.36 -8.82 -15.15
N ILE A 774 -24.56 -7.82 -16.01
CA ILE A 774 -24.92 -6.45 -15.62
C ILE A 774 -26.36 -6.42 -15.07
N GLY A 775 -27.24 -7.28 -15.59
CA GLY A 775 -28.65 -7.31 -15.21
C GLY A 775 -29.47 -6.19 -15.87
N ASN A 776 -29.05 -5.69 -17.04
CA ASN A 776 -29.74 -4.64 -17.78
C ASN A 776 -30.67 -5.24 -18.85
N PRO A 777 -32.00 -5.22 -18.68
CA PRO A 777 -32.95 -5.85 -19.60
C PRO A 777 -32.95 -5.22 -21.00
N PHE A 778 -32.73 -3.92 -21.11
CA PHE A 778 -32.66 -3.22 -22.40
C PHE A 778 -31.49 -3.72 -23.24
N MET A 779 -30.29 -3.83 -22.65
CA MET A 779 -29.12 -4.33 -23.39
C MET A 779 -29.25 -5.81 -23.77
N ILE A 780 -29.89 -6.62 -22.92
CA ILE A 780 -30.17 -8.01 -23.25
C ILE A 780 -31.13 -8.08 -24.46
N ALA A 781 -32.23 -7.31 -24.43
CA ALA A 781 -33.19 -7.24 -25.53
C ALA A 781 -32.51 -6.80 -26.85
N LEU A 782 -31.71 -5.73 -26.82
CA LEU A 782 -30.99 -5.22 -27.98
C LEU A 782 -30.04 -6.27 -28.58
N ALA A 783 -29.23 -6.92 -27.74
CA ALA A 783 -28.32 -7.97 -28.19
C ALA A 783 -29.06 -9.19 -28.75
N LEU A 784 -30.21 -9.56 -28.16
CA LEU A 784 -31.06 -10.65 -28.66
C LEU A 784 -31.71 -10.29 -30.00
N CYS A 785 -32.20 -9.05 -30.20
CA CYS A 785 -32.73 -8.60 -31.49
C CYS A 785 -31.71 -8.77 -32.62
N GLU A 786 -30.48 -8.31 -32.41
CA GLU A 786 -29.42 -8.39 -33.41
C GLU A 786 -28.95 -9.83 -33.63
N TYR A 787 -28.87 -10.62 -32.56
CA TYR A 787 -28.54 -12.04 -32.65
C TYR A 787 -29.61 -12.85 -33.39
N GLY A 788 -30.89 -12.59 -33.12
CA GLY A 788 -32.01 -13.19 -33.83
C GLY A 788 -31.97 -12.88 -35.32
N THR A 789 -31.61 -11.64 -35.66
CA THR A 789 -31.45 -11.23 -37.06
C THR A 789 -30.27 -11.95 -37.75
N LEU A 790 -29.16 -12.16 -37.05
CA LEU A 790 -28.06 -13.01 -37.55
C LEU A 790 -28.50 -14.46 -37.77
N LEU A 791 -29.31 -15.03 -36.87
CA LEU A 791 -29.81 -16.40 -37.00
C LEU A 791 -30.75 -16.57 -38.21
N LEU A 792 -31.51 -15.53 -38.57
CA LEU A 792 -32.28 -15.51 -39.82
C LEU A 792 -31.36 -15.56 -41.04
N ASP A 793 -30.27 -14.80 -41.06
CA ASP A 793 -29.29 -14.83 -42.16
C ASP A 793 -28.59 -16.19 -42.29
N LEU A 794 -28.46 -16.94 -41.19
CA LEU A 794 -27.89 -18.29 -41.14
C LEU A 794 -28.93 -19.41 -41.37
N GLU A 795 -30.19 -19.07 -41.62
CA GLU A 795 -31.32 -20.00 -41.78
C GLU A 795 -31.57 -20.91 -40.54
N GLU A 796 -31.11 -20.50 -39.35
CA GLU A 796 -31.35 -21.19 -38.08
C GLU A 796 -32.73 -20.80 -37.49
N ILE A 797 -33.81 -21.09 -38.23
CA ILE A 797 -35.16 -20.52 -38.02
C ILE A 797 -35.76 -20.80 -36.62
N GLU A 798 -35.61 -22.01 -36.07
CA GLU A 798 -36.17 -22.32 -34.75
C GLU A 798 -35.47 -21.55 -33.62
N LYS A 799 -34.14 -21.42 -33.69
CA LYS A 799 -33.38 -20.63 -32.71
C LYS A 799 -33.68 -19.14 -32.83
N ALA A 800 -33.81 -18.62 -34.06
CA ALA A 800 -34.21 -17.24 -34.28
C ALA A 800 -35.58 -16.95 -33.64
N LYS A 801 -36.53 -17.88 -33.77
CA LYS A 801 -37.86 -17.77 -33.16
C LYS A 801 -37.79 -17.70 -31.62
N GLU A 802 -37.04 -18.60 -31.00
CA GLU A 802 -36.83 -18.60 -29.53
C GLU A 802 -36.24 -17.26 -29.07
N VAL A 803 -35.20 -16.78 -29.77
CA VAL A 803 -34.54 -15.51 -29.45
C VAL A 803 -35.48 -14.31 -29.57
N PHE A 804 -36.27 -14.21 -30.63
CA PHE A 804 -37.24 -13.10 -30.76
C PHE A 804 -38.39 -13.19 -29.75
N GLN A 805 -38.80 -14.40 -29.35
CA GLN A 805 -39.76 -14.58 -28.26
C GLN A 805 -39.18 -14.12 -26.92
N ASP A 806 -37.91 -14.42 -26.64
CA ASP A 806 -37.21 -13.93 -25.45
C ASP A 806 -37.19 -12.40 -25.41
N VAL A 807 -36.96 -11.73 -26.55
CA VAL A 807 -37.04 -10.25 -26.64
C VAL A 807 -38.40 -9.75 -26.17
N LEU A 808 -39.50 -10.33 -26.65
CA LEU A 808 -40.86 -9.90 -26.25
C LEU A 808 -41.12 -10.05 -24.74
N THR A 809 -40.43 -10.98 -24.06
CA THR A 809 -40.59 -11.19 -22.62
C THR A 809 -39.72 -10.27 -21.76
N ILE A 810 -38.51 -9.95 -22.21
CA ILE A 810 -37.50 -9.25 -21.40
C ILE A 810 -37.49 -7.74 -21.62
N THR A 811 -38.08 -7.26 -22.72
CA THR A 811 -38.01 -5.85 -23.11
C THR A 811 -38.72 -4.96 -22.07
N PRO A 812 -38.03 -3.94 -21.51
CA PRO A 812 -38.61 -3.07 -20.49
C PRO A 812 -39.67 -2.14 -21.06
N LYS A 813 -40.57 -1.64 -20.20
CA LYS A 813 -41.53 -0.59 -20.55
C LYS A 813 -40.78 0.65 -21.03
N GLY A 814 -40.96 1.02 -22.30
CA GLY A 814 -40.28 2.16 -22.94
C GLY A 814 -39.39 1.81 -24.13
N ALA A 815 -39.10 0.53 -24.39
CA ALA A 815 -38.33 0.07 -25.55
C ALA A 815 -39.26 -0.54 -26.63
N ALA A 816 -40.24 0.24 -27.07
CA ALA A 816 -41.25 -0.20 -28.04
C ALA A 816 -40.66 -0.46 -29.45
N ASP A 817 -39.53 0.17 -29.76
CA ASP A 817 -38.73 -0.05 -30.95
C ASP A 817 -38.20 -1.48 -31.03
N LEU A 818 -37.59 -1.99 -29.95
CA LEU A 818 -37.08 -3.37 -29.88
C LEU A 818 -38.20 -4.40 -29.99
N LEU A 819 -39.36 -4.13 -29.38
CA LEU A 819 -40.55 -4.99 -29.54
C LEU A 819 -41.00 -5.04 -31.00
N ALA A 820 -41.10 -3.90 -31.66
CA ALA A 820 -41.50 -3.82 -33.06
C ALA A 820 -40.51 -4.52 -33.99
N LEU A 821 -39.20 -4.39 -33.74
CA LEU A 821 -38.16 -5.11 -34.49
C LEU A 821 -38.21 -6.62 -34.26
N ALA A 822 -38.50 -7.08 -33.04
CA ALA A 822 -38.69 -8.50 -32.76
C ALA A 822 -39.96 -9.06 -33.43
N GLN A 823 -41.06 -8.30 -33.43
CA GLN A 823 -42.27 -8.64 -34.18
C GLN A 823 -42.00 -8.77 -35.68
N TYR A 824 -41.18 -7.88 -36.24
CA TYR A 824 -40.73 -7.97 -37.63
C TYR A 824 -39.91 -9.24 -37.89
N GLY A 825 -38.98 -9.59 -36.99
CA GLY A 825 -38.24 -10.84 -37.06
C GLY A 825 -39.14 -12.08 -37.06
N LEU A 826 -40.15 -12.10 -36.19
CA LEU A 826 -41.17 -13.17 -36.15
C LEU A 826 -42.04 -13.21 -37.41
N ALA A 827 -42.32 -12.05 -38.01
CA ALA A 827 -43.02 -11.96 -39.29
C ALA A 827 -42.22 -12.62 -40.43
N LYS A 828 -40.89 -12.36 -40.49
CA LYS A 828 -39.98 -13.03 -41.44
C LYS A 828 -39.97 -14.55 -41.27
N ILE A 829 -40.01 -15.03 -40.03
CA ILE A 829 -40.09 -16.47 -39.71
C ILE A 829 -41.44 -17.07 -40.14
N ALA A 830 -42.56 -16.37 -39.91
CA ALA A 830 -43.87 -16.84 -40.36
C ALA A 830 -43.94 -16.95 -41.89
N ALA A 831 -43.38 -15.97 -42.60
CA ALA A 831 -43.28 -15.99 -44.05
C ALA A 831 -42.44 -17.18 -44.56
N SER A 832 -41.29 -17.46 -43.96
CA SER A 832 -40.42 -18.59 -44.38
C SER A 832 -41.07 -19.97 -44.17
N ARG A 833 -42.07 -20.06 -43.28
CA ARG A 833 -42.88 -21.27 -43.03
C ARG A 833 -44.14 -21.36 -43.91
N GLY A 834 -44.40 -20.36 -44.75
CA GLY A 834 -45.62 -20.28 -45.56
C GLY A 834 -46.87 -19.81 -44.80
N GLU A 835 -46.73 -19.32 -43.56
CA GLU A 835 -47.82 -18.75 -42.75
C GLU A 835 -48.09 -17.27 -43.15
N ILE A 836 -48.45 -17.04 -44.41
CA ILE A 836 -48.50 -15.69 -45.02
C ILE A 836 -49.43 -14.71 -44.28
N GLU A 837 -50.63 -15.14 -43.88
CA GLU A 837 -51.58 -14.28 -43.15
C GLU A 837 -51.02 -13.80 -41.81
N LYS A 838 -50.31 -14.69 -41.10
CA LYS A 838 -49.66 -14.37 -39.82
C LYS A 838 -48.45 -13.46 -40.02
N ALA A 839 -47.69 -13.67 -41.09
CA ALA A 839 -46.58 -12.80 -41.47
C ALA A 839 -47.07 -11.37 -41.77
N LYS A 840 -48.18 -11.23 -42.51
CA LYS A 840 -48.80 -9.94 -42.82
C LYS A 840 -49.34 -9.24 -41.57
N ALA A 841 -49.97 -9.98 -40.66
CA ALA A 841 -50.46 -9.43 -39.40
C ALA A 841 -49.33 -8.87 -38.52
N LEU A 842 -48.30 -9.70 -38.23
CA LEU A 842 -47.15 -9.30 -37.39
C LEU A 842 -46.32 -8.19 -38.03
N GLY A 843 -46.09 -8.26 -39.34
CA GLY A 843 -45.35 -7.23 -40.06
C GLY A 843 -46.10 -5.89 -40.10
N SER A 844 -47.42 -5.90 -40.27
CA SER A 844 -48.23 -4.66 -40.27
C SER A 844 -48.25 -3.99 -38.91
N GLU A 845 -48.38 -4.77 -37.83
CA GLU A 845 -48.31 -4.27 -36.45
C GLU A 845 -46.94 -3.63 -36.16
N SER A 846 -45.86 -4.31 -36.55
CA SER A 846 -44.51 -3.77 -36.46
C SER A 846 -44.34 -2.47 -37.26
N ALA A 847 -44.78 -2.44 -38.52
CA ALA A 847 -44.68 -1.26 -39.38
C ALA A 847 -45.39 -0.04 -38.78
N VAL A 848 -46.64 -0.21 -38.30
CA VAL A 848 -47.40 0.87 -37.66
C VAL A 848 -46.69 1.37 -36.39
N SER A 849 -46.17 0.46 -35.58
CA SER A 849 -45.42 0.81 -34.36
C SER A 849 -44.18 1.64 -34.70
N LEU A 850 -43.37 1.18 -35.67
CA LEU A 850 -42.17 1.88 -36.13
C LEU A 850 -42.48 3.24 -36.77
N GLU A 851 -43.57 3.37 -37.53
CA GLU A 851 -44.02 4.65 -38.12
C GLU A 851 -44.44 5.66 -37.06
N ASN A 852 -45.21 5.23 -36.06
CA ASN A 852 -45.61 6.10 -34.95
C ASN A 852 -44.42 6.62 -34.15
N MET A 853 -43.32 5.86 -34.12
CA MET A 853 -42.05 6.25 -33.49
C MET A 853 -41.11 7.04 -34.41
N GLY A 854 -41.45 7.21 -35.70
CA GLY A 854 -40.54 7.78 -36.70
C GLY A 854 -39.27 6.94 -36.90
N HIS A 855 -39.31 5.64 -36.60
CA HIS A 855 -38.16 4.77 -36.62
C HIS A 855 -37.73 4.43 -38.06
N ARG A 856 -36.43 4.50 -38.34
CA ARG A 856 -35.84 4.36 -39.69
C ARG A 856 -36.20 3.06 -40.43
N ASN A 857 -36.33 1.94 -39.72
CA ASN A 857 -36.70 0.65 -40.33
C ASN A 857 -38.17 0.55 -40.75
N ALA A 858 -39.02 1.55 -40.47
CA ALA A 858 -40.43 1.51 -40.87
C ALA A 858 -40.62 1.28 -42.39
N HIS A 859 -39.81 1.96 -43.21
CA HIS A 859 -39.83 1.79 -44.67
C HIS A 859 -39.37 0.39 -45.10
N GLU A 860 -38.35 -0.17 -44.46
CA GLU A 860 -37.87 -1.53 -44.73
C GLU A 860 -38.98 -2.57 -44.48
N VAL A 861 -39.72 -2.43 -43.37
CA VAL A 861 -40.84 -3.34 -43.05
C VAL A 861 -41.95 -3.21 -44.08
N ARG A 862 -42.29 -1.98 -44.50
CA ARG A 862 -43.31 -1.72 -45.55
C ARG A 862 -42.93 -2.31 -46.89
N ASP A 863 -41.69 -2.12 -47.34
CA ASP A 863 -41.20 -2.64 -48.60
C ASP A 863 -41.18 -4.17 -48.58
N TRP A 864 -40.77 -4.77 -47.46
CA TRP A 864 -40.83 -6.21 -47.26
C TRP A 864 -42.27 -6.74 -47.27
N LEU A 865 -43.20 -6.08 -46.59
CA LEU A 865 -44.62 -6.45 -46.61
C LEU A 865 -45.22 -6.38 -48.02
N ALA A 866 -44.81 -5.40 -48.84
CA ALA A 866 -45.24 -5.29 -50.22
C ALA A 866 -44.67 -6.40 -51.12
N SER A 867 -43.57 -7.05 -50.71
CA SER A 867 -42.94 -8.16 -51.43
C SER A 867 -43.52 -9.55 -51.11
N LEU A 868 -44.39 -9.66 -50.10
CA LEU A 868 -45.07 -10.88 -49.64
C LEU A 868 -46.42 -11.15 -50.33
#